data_AF-A0A517WPN2-F1
#
_entry.id   AF-A0A517WPN2-F1
#
_cell.length_a   1.000
_cell.length_b   1.000
_cell.length_c   1.000
_cell.angle_alpha   90.00
_cell.angle_beta   90.00
_cell.angle_gamma   90.00
#
_symmetry.space_group_name_H-M   'P 1'
#
loop_
_entity.id
_entity.type
_entity.pdbx_description
1 polymer ?
#
loop_
_entity_poly.entity_id
_entity_poly.type
_entity_poly.pdbx_seq_one_letter_code
_entity_poly.pdbx_strand_id
1 'polypeptide(L)'
;MQYLRLAPRFSLFLFVATTLLGLPEFTRGQTPVDAGKPVLSTKDKVPEKENEWDHLIYIPFKNIKDVLNKSEATIFMPYLEYLKLWSQSAGIGTEGGINFPVKAVVTSSSYTGTVEENVARIQCDLTIQVIGDPWVEVPLRFGKAAIGKVSSTNSKVFLRGTGNGSYALLLSEKGEHRVQIELLTRVKNSPEGHIFQFECPTVGVTTLELKIPEADQTVKITPQLVRLPIKSPQDATLVKSTLGATNQITVLWYPRESTKPEMDLLASVENSTLVSIRDGLVNTQSLLKYEVLRGDMQSARIAVPLKDRILDLSSSNTKIKSWEIEKTDNKQIIAVEFLNKLQNGALIQVNTEKDIPDEPFNILGLSETATSGIHALDVIRESGQIAIVPGESMTFSVTNTEGVTRSEVASIPKSIQRPNAVYYRFFNPSAKLQISIQPLKPRIFVNQLTEFFFGEDEIRVRAQLDYDIQRAGIFSFQLKVPEKLVIDSVNVAGLKEYNFDKKTRQLTVALLQKYQGKLKLQIRAHQDFNKGSQESKVNVPLPEPINVERETGQVAIYAPESMELIIRNQDVVGAQPATYSNPRITKTSLASAWDYNRRPVEIPVQIQIKPTRLVADVATSIEVKEQIAEVLSRIDYQVQYAGVDTFRFAVPEAIADLIQIRSLSPAPAPSIKQKSRAEKAVEGWVVWTVTTQRNVQGRYSLEVRYDITSGLLASAAKPDSEAENTDKEKNEASKSETGDILLDKISLQPLKVLGLEKTNENQRSRDVPLARVYGEIAVRKSRTLSVSTSNLEEQLDPIDIRELKLLPKEGFLAFRYFSQPVSLELISTRHKIQEVIETIIMKSLVEVVVTKEGRSTYRCRYLIKSSERQQLKVALPENMEPLSITVAGQPVPLEKDEQSQSEDGWSTFFINVARDQSSDQPFLITLLFTKSVPRITESFGGNLKLPLPLFGGIDGENVVVQQLKTAIWVPDQYTLVGVADEFEPDDQVFISGIIPGRGGIQASGTDFDSWIGASAGALVDFPTEGRVFSYSRLGDSPEISVSWWKLSFSTWVLSSALIAIAFVMRKKTWENKLTLLIFLIFILAIYSLTDADKVLVGVYAARFGIVAMLSLWILYAFAGLRAGKKLSSDAVIQHRSNIDGGGHSAAVIPPPGIFDEFMQNQSGKK
;
A
#
# COMPACT_ATOMS: atom_id res chain seq x y z
N MET A 1 -34.59 2.93 47.67
CA MET A 1 -33.40 2.25 47.12
C MET A 1 -32.08 3.04 47.32
N GLN A 2 -32.05 4.21 47.99
CA GLN A 2 -30.83 5.05 48.03
C GLN A 2 -29.58 4.43 48.68
N TYR A 3 -29.69 3.73 49.82
CA TYR A 3 -28.51 3.30 50.62
C TYR A 3 -27.48 2.42 49.89
N LEU A 4 -27.85 1.74 48.80
CA LEU A 4 -26.93 0.91 48.02
C LEU A 4 -25.91 1.71 47.17
N ARG A 5 -26.07 3.03 46.99
CA ARG A 5 -25.14 3.85 46.19
C ARG A 5 -23.85 4.25 46.92
N LEU A 6 -23.75 4.06 48.24
CA LEU A 6 -22.54 4.37 49.02
C LEU A 6 -21.50 3.23 49.03
N ALA A 7 -21.90 2.01 48.65
CA ALA A 7 -21.06 0.81 48.66
C ALA A 7 -19.67 0.92 47.97
N PRO A 8 -19.49 1.57 46.79
CA PRO A 8 -18.20 1.51 46.09
C PRO A 8 -17.09 2.37 46.73
N ARG A 9 -17.44 3.29 47.67
CA ARG A 9 -16.48 4.28 48.21
C ARG A 9 -15.55 3.73 49.30
N PHE A 10 -15.85 2.56 49.91
CA PHE A 10 -14.95 1.90 50.88
C PHE A 10 -14.23 0.66 50.33
N SER A 11 -14.80 -0.09 49.37
CA SER A 11 -14.17 -1.31 48.83
C SER A 11 -12.80 -1.06 48.19
N LEU A 12 -12.58 0.14 47.63
CA LEU A 12 -11.30 0.52 47.03
C LEU A 12 -10.14 0.52 48.05
N PHE A 13 -10.42 0.84 49.31
CA PHE A 13 -9.40 0.95 50.36
C PHE A 13 -8.81 -0.41 50.76
N LEU A 14 -9.62 -1.48 50.67
CA LEU A 14 -9.16 -2.85 50.91
C LEU A 14 -8.27 -3.36 49.77
N PHE A 15 -8.57 -2.95 48.52
CA PHE A 15 -7.86 -3.38 47.33
C PHE A 15 -6.47 -2.71 47.20
N VAL A 16 -6.38 -1.40 47.43
CA VAL A 16 -5.12 -0.63 47.33
C VAL A 16 -4.09 -1.09 48.37
N ALA A 17 -4.54 -1.56 49.54
CA ALA A 17 -3.65 -2.13 50.57
C ALA A 17 -2.99 -3.47 50.13
N THR A 18 -3.64 -4.24 49.26
CA THR A 18 -3.11 -5.53 48.75
C THR A 18 -2.24 -5.40 47.50
N THR A 19 -2.39 -4.34 46.70
CA THR A 19 -1.64 -4.16 45.43
C THR A 19 -0.22 -3.61 45.60
N LEU A 20 0.22 -3.28 46.82
CA LEU A 20 1.50 -2.59 47.08
C LEU A 20 2.67 -3.51 47.48
N LEU A 21 2.53 -4.82 47.28
CA LEU A 21 3.53 -5.85 47.65
C LEU A 21 3.97 -6.75 46.47
N GLY A 22 3.75 -6.33 45.22
CA GLY A 22 4.12 -7.09 44.03
C GLY A 22 4.78 -6.25 42.93
N LEU A 23 6.11 -6.15 42.96
CA LEU A 23 6.92 -5.65 41.84
C LEU A 23 8.05 -6.65 41.54
N PRO A 24 8.13 -7.25 40.34
CA PRO A 24 9.32 -7.99 39.91
C PRO A 24 10.41 -7.01 39.45
N GLU A 25 11.66 -7.30 39.82
CA GLU A 25 12.81 -6.51 39.41
C GLU A 25 13.15 -6.75 37.93
N PHE A 26 13.34 -5.67 37.15
CA PHE A 26 13.93 -5.76 35.81
C PHE A 26 15.37 -5.26 35.83
N THR A 27 16.31 -6.19 35.91
CA THR A 27 17.74 -5.90 35.87
C THR A 27 18.20 -5.53 34.45
N ARG A 28 18.89 -4.39 34.32
CA ARG A 28 19.59 -3.99 33.09
C ARG A 28 21.06 -3.69 33.40
N GLY A 29 21.88 -4.73 33.40
CA GLY A 29 23.32 -4.61 33.70
C GLY A 29 24.10 -3.91 32.58
N GLN A 30 25.05 -3.05 32.97
CA GLN A 30 26.08 -2.48 32.08
C GLN A 30 27.43 -2.32 32.81
N THR A 31 28.32 -3.28 32.61
CA THR A 31 29.80 -3.19 32.74
C THR A 31 30.39 -4.16 31.68
N PRO A 32 31.50 -3.82 31.00
CA PRO A 32 32.88 -3.86 31.53
C PRO A 32 33.59 -2.48 31.44
N VAL A 33 34.78 -2.18 32.00
CA VAL A 33 35.98 -2.95 32.44
C VAL A 33 37.03 -3.21 31.33
N ASP A 34 37.69 -2.12 30.94
CA ASP A 34 39.16 -1.82 30.91
C ASP A 34 40.23 -2.67 30.16
N ALA A 35 41.28 -1.94 29.74
CA ALA A 35 42.69 -2.27 29.46
C ALA A 35 43.10 -3.24 28.31
N GLY A 36 43.62 -2.68 27.21
CA GLY A 36 44.44 -3.41 26.21
C GLY A 36 44.88 -2.60 24.97
N LYS A 37 46.16 -2.24 24.86
CA LYS A 37 46.83 -1.71 23.63
C LYS A 37 47.57 -2.88 22.92
N PRO A 38 47.99 -2.84 21.62
CA PRO A 38 48.47 -1.63 20.90
C PRO A 38 48.31 -1.51 19.35
N VAL A 39 48.65 -0.30 18.84
CA VAL A 39 49.05 0.17 17.47
C VAL A 39 48.16 0.08 16.20
N LEU A 40 48.42 1.08 15.33
CA LEU A 40 48.37 1.13 13.86
C LEU A 40 47.03 1.39 13.11
N SER A 41 46.73 2.68 12.90
CA SER A 41 45.97 3.23 11.76
C SER A 41 46.28 4.74 11.62
N THR A 42 46.42 5.26 10.40
CA THR A 42 47.00 6.61 10.14
C THR A 42 46.20 7.47 9.14
N LYS A 43 46.48 8.78 9.14
CA LYS A 43 46.03 9.86 8.22
C LYS A 43 47.27 10.67 7.78
N ASP A 44 47.30 11.49 6.73
CA ASP A 44 46.36 12.07 5.74
C ASP A 44 47.24 12.37 4.46
N LYS A 45 46.83 12.82 3.26
CA LYS A 45 45.58 13.35 2.68
C LYS A 45 45.64 13.33 1.11
N VAL A 46 44.51 13.69 0.48
CA VAL A 46 44.29 14.63 -0.68
C VAL A 46 45.54 15.39 -1.21
N PRO A 47 45.69 15.74 -2.53
CA PRO A 47 44.76 15.69 -3.70
C PRO A 47 45.28 14.74 -4.84
N GLU A 48 44.75 14.57 -6.07
CA GLU A 48 44.27 15.49 -7.14
C GLU A 48 45.36 16.49 -7.65
N LYS A 49 45.52 16.82 -8.95
CA LYS A 49 44.83 16.41 -10.20
C LYS A 49 45.72 16.72 -11.43
N GLU A 50 45.38 16.15 -12.59
CA GLU A 50 45.72 16.57 -13.98
C GLU A 50 47.20 16.69 -14.44
N ASN A 51 47.45 16.24 -15.67
CA ASN A 51 48.73 16.40 -16.39
C ASN A 51 48.45 16.27 -17.90
N GLU A 52 48.79 17.30 -18.69
CA GLU A 52 48.81 17.24 -20.15
C GLU A 52 50.25 17.32 -20.69
N TRP A 53 50.41 17.34 -22.02
CA TRP A 53 51.63 16.96 -22.72
C TRP A 53 52.82 17.90 -22.50
N ASP A 54 54.04 17.36 -22.55
CA ASP A 54 54.93 17.71 -23.67
C ASP A 54 56.00 16.63 -23.97
N HIS A 55 56.67 16.72 -25.12
CA HIS A 55 57.69 15.76 -25.57
C HIS A 55 59.13 16.28 -25.39
N LEU A 56 60.06 15.44 -24.94
CA LEU A 56 61.51 15.61 -25.21
C LEU A 56 62.29 14.29 -25.07
N ILE A 57 63.40 14.18 -25.82
CA ILE A 57 64.22 12.97 -25.96
C ILE A 57 65.55 13.12 -25.21
N TYR A 58 66.06 12.05 -24.60
CA TYR A 58 67.47 11.97 -24.21
C TYR A 58 68.08 10.58 -24.50
N ILE A 59 69.29 10.56 -25.05
CA ILE A 59 70.02 9.33 -25.41
C ILE A 59 71.15 9.10 -24.40
N PRO A 60 71.13 8.01 -23.61
CA PRO A 60 72.14 7.76 -22.58
C PRO A 60 73.31 6.91 -23.08
N PHE A 61 74.40 7.54 -23.53
CA PHE A 61 75.70 6.86 -23.60
C PHE A 61 76.41 6.93 -22.23
N LYS A 62 76.80 5.77 -21.69
CA LYS A 62 77.60 5.65 -20.47
C LYS A 62 79.10 5.69 -20.81
N ASN A 63 79.93 5.91 -19.78
CA ASN A 63 81.40 5.79 -19.80
C ASN A 63 82.24 6.91 -20.44
N ILE A 64 81.96 8.18 -20.13
CA ILE A 64 82.94 9.27 -20.39
C ILE A 64 84.13 9.28 -19.41
N LYS A 65 84.06 8.53 -18.30
CA LYS A 65 85.10 8.48 -17.25
C LYS A 65 86.38 7.74 -17.65
N ASP A 66 86.31 6.85 -18.63
CA ASP A 66 87.43 5.96 -18.98
C ASP A 66 88.47 6.64 -19.90
N VAL A 67 88.14 7.81 -20.48
CA VAL A 67 89.01 8.59 -21.37
C VAL A 67 89.98 9.51 -20.59
N LEU A 68 89.66 9.85 -19.34
CA LEU A 68 90.36 10.89 -18.57
C LEU A 68 91.67 10.43 -17.89
N ASN A 69 91.97 9.13 -17.84
CA ASN A 69 93.00 8.56 -16.96
C ASN A 69 94.08 7.72 -17.69
N LYS A 70 94.60 8.22 -18.82
CA LYS A 70 95.94 7.85 -19.32
C LYS A 70 96.75 9.10 -19.65
N SER A 71 98.01 9.08 -19.25
CA SER A 71 98.79 10.27 -18.83
C SER A 71 99.68 10.89 -19.91
N GLU A 72 100.26 12.06 -19.57
CA GLU A 72 101.38 12.73 -20.25
C GLU A 72 101.11 13.40 -21.62
N ALA A 73 99.90 13.92 -21.84
CA ALA A 73 99.58 14.68 -23.07
C ALA A 73 98.70 15.93 -22.85
N THR A 74 98.91 16.71 -21.79
CA THR A 74 98.16 17.97 -21.56
C THR A 74 99.03 19.08 -20.99
N ILE A 75 99.28 20.12 -21.79
CA ILE A 75 99.85 21.40 -21.35
C ILE A 75 98.76 22.46 -21.52
N PHE A 76 98.41 23.16 -20.43
CA PHE A 76 97.51 24.30 -20.50
C PHE A 76 98.30 25.58 -20.76
N MET A 77 97.91 26.32 -21.80
CA MET A 77 98.59 27.54 -22.25
C MET A 77 97.55 28.61 -22.62
N PRO A 78 97.77 29.90 -22.28
CA PRO A 78 96.91 30.99 -22.75
C PRO A 78 96.82 31.06 -24.27
N TYR A 79 95.63 31.29 -24.81
CA TYR A 79 95.36 31.24 -26.25
C TYR A 79 96.23 32.20 -27.10
N LEU A 80 96.59 33.38 -26.56
CA LEU A 80 97.52 34.32 -27.20
C LEU A 80 98.95 33.77 -27.30
N GLU A 81 99.39 33.00 -26.31
CA GLU A 81 100.73 32.41 -26.26
C GLU A 81 100.83 31.19 -27.20
N TYR A 82 99.75 30.42 -27.30
CA TYR A 82 99.56 29.38 -28.33
C TYR A 82 99.64 29.96 -29.76
N LEU A 83 98.96 31.07 -30.05
CA LEU A 83 99.05 31.74 -31.36
C LEU A 83 100.45 32.30 -31.64
N LYS A 84 101.16 32.77 -30.60
CA LYS A 84 102.54 33.24 -30.71
C LYS A 84 103.50 32.10 -31.03
N LEU A 85 103.41 30.96 -30.34
CA LEU A 85 104.21 29.78 -30.65
C LEU A 85 103.84 29.14 -31.99
N TRP A 86 102.56 29.16 -32.39
CA TRP A 86 102.14 28.72 -33.74
C TRP A 86 102.85 29.54 -34.82
N SER A 87 102.77 30.87 -34.72
CA SER A 87 103.42 31.78 -35.69
C SER A 87 104.96 31.72 -35.67
N GLN A 88 105.58 31.36 -34.54
CA GLN A 88 107.03 31.09 -34.47
C GLN A 88 107.42 29.68 -34.95
N SER A 89 106.52 28.69 -34.86
CA SER A 89 106.69 27.34 -35.42
C SER A 89 106.52 27.28 -36.94
N ALA A 90 105.77 28.25 -37.52
CA ALA A 90 105.65 28.47 -38.96
C ALA A 90 106.92 29.11 -39.59
N GLY A 91 108.09 28.78 -39.04
CA GLY A 91 109.38 29.30 -39.45
C GLY A 91 109.77 28.80 -40.84
N ILE A 92 109.72 29.69 -41.83
CA ILE A 92 110.31 29.46 -43.15
C ILE A 92 111.82 29.31 -42.96
N GLY A 93 112.34 28.11 -43.18
CA GLY A 93 113.78 27.83 -43.17
C GLY A 93 114.46 28.47 -44.38
N THR A 94 114.90 29.72 -44.24
CA THR A 94 115.67 30.42 -45.26
C THR A 94 117.12 29.94 -45.30
N GLU A 95 117.40 28.89 -46.08
CA GLU A 95 118.57 28.74 -46.95
C GLU A 95 118.55 27.37 -47.66
N GLY A 96 119.03 27.28 -48.92
CA GLY A 96 119.38 25.99 -49.52
C GLY A 96 118.36 25.25 -50.40
N GLY A 97 117.41 25.96 -51.04
CA GLY A 97 116.64 25.43 -52.19
C GLY A 97 115.33 24.69 -51.88
N ILE A 98 114.38 24.77 -52.82
CA ILE A 98 113.04 24.17 -52.68
C ILE A 98 113.11 22.66 -53.00
N ASN A 99 113.58 21.88 -52.03
CA ASN A 99 113.57 20.43 -52.11
C ASN A 99 112.14 19.92 -51.88
N PHE A 100 111.39 19.72 -52.97
CA PHE A 100 110.04 19.15 -52.90
C PHE A 100 110.10 17.78 -52.19
N PRO A 101 109.37 17.58 -51.08
CA PRO A 101 109.54 16.38 -50.23
C PRO A 101 109.09 15.07 -50.89
N VAL A 102 108.48 15.15 -52.09
CA VAL A 102 108.09 13.99 -52.91
C VAL A 102 108.59 14.21 -54.33
N LYS A 103 109.42 13.30 -54.84
CA LYS A 103 110.04 13.41 -56.18
C LYS A 103 109.09 13.08 -57.34
N ALA A 104 108.03 12.31 -57.09
CA ALA A 104 106.96 12.04 -58.05
C ALA A 104 105.64 11.71 -57.33
N VAL A 105 104.51 12.13 -57.90
CA VAL A 105 103.18 12.03 -57.29
C VAL A 105 102.21 11.33 -58.24
N VAL A 106 101.49 10.32 -57.78
CA VAL A 106 100.40 9.70 -58.54
C VAL A 106 99.17 10.61 -58.45
N THR A 107 98.72 11.16 -59.57
CA THR A 107 97.67 12.18 -59.63
C THR A 107 96.26 11.59 -59.71
N SER A 108 96.11 10.46 -60.40
CA SER A 108 94.84 9.73 -60.54
C SER A 108 95.06 8.24 -60.72
N SER A 109 94.03 7.46 -60.40
CA SER A 109 93.97 6.02 -60.70
C SER A 109 92.58 5.63 -61.20
N SER A 110 92.55 4.81 -62.25
CA SER A 110 91.33 4.23 -62.80
C SER A 110 91.45 2.72 -62.86
N TYR A 111 90.45 2.02 -62.34
CA TYR A 111 90.38 0.56 -62.30
C TYR A 111 89.24 0.09 -63.20
N THR A 112 89.55 -0.72 -64.21
CA THR A 112 88.56 -1.37 -65.08
C THR A 112 88.62 -2.88 -64.87
N GLY A 113 87.51 -3.47 -64.41
CA GLY A 113 87.45 -4.85 -63.94
C GLY A 113 86.48 -5.74 -64.70
N THR A 114 86.89 -6.98 -64.95
CA THR A 114 86.02 -8.08 -65.39
C THR A 114 86.04 -9.20 -64.35
N VAL A 115 84.86 -9.67 -63.95
CA VAL A 115 84.73 -10.89 -63.14
C VAL A 115 84.67 -12.09 -64.07
N GLU A 116 85.55 -13.06 -63.83
CA GLU A 116 85.70 -14.30 -64.59
C GLU A 116 85.64 -15.47 -63.58
N GLU A 117 84.43 -16.00 -63.37
CA GLU A 117 84.08 -17.01 -62.37
C GLU A 117 84.58 -16.69 -60.94
N ASN A 118 85.77 -17.21 -60.59
CA ASN A 118 86.37 -17.16 -59.26
C ASN A 118 87.49 -16.10 -59.15
N VAL A 119 87.74 -15.34 -60.21
CA VAL A 119 88.83 -14.34 -60.30
C VAL A 119 88.27 -13.02 -60.85
N ALA A 120 88.73 -11.89 -60.31
CA ALA A 120 88.54 -10.59 -60.92
C ALA A 120 89.87 -10.16 -61.58
N ARG A 121 89.85 -9.97 -62.90
CA ARG A 121 90.91 -9.29 -63.65
C ARG A 121 90.62 -7.79 -63.58
N ILE A 122 91.61 -7.00 -63.19
CA ILE A 122 91.48 -5.56 -62.97
C ILE A 122 92.66 -4.86 -63.65
N GLN A 123 92.40 -4.13 -64.72
CA GLN A 123 93.36 -3.19 -65.29
C GLN A 123 93.37 -1.91 -64.46
N CYS A 124 94.56 -1.51 -64.01
CA CYS A 124 94.84 -0.30 -63.24
C CYS A 124 95.62 0.68 -64.11
N ASP A 125 95.00 1.80 -64.46
CA ASP A 125 95.62 2.90 -65.20
C ASP A 125 95.98 4.03 -64.23
N LEU A 126 97.28 4.23 -64.00
CA LEU A 126 97.84 5.25 -63.12
C LEU A 126 98.38 6.43 -63.93
N THR A 127 98.06 7.66 -63.53
CA THR A 127 98.72 8.87 -64.02
C THR A 127 99.70 9.38 -62.95
N ILE A 128 100.96 9.61 -63.33
CA ILE A 128 102.05 9.93 -62.39
C ILE A 128 102.84 11.13 -62.89
N GLN A 129 102.92 12.19 -62.08
CA GLN A 129 103.73 13.36 -62.35
C GLN A 129 105.11 13.23 -61.69
N VAL A 130 106.17 13.14 -62.49
CA VAL A 130 107.56 13.17 -62.02
C VAL A 130 108.06 14.61 -61.98
N ILE A 131 108.55 15.06 -60.82
CA ILE A 131 108.97 16.44 -60.53
C ILE A 131 110.47 16.51 -60.24
N GLY A 132 111.02 15.51 -59.55
CA GLY A 132 112.46 15.35 -59.32
C GLY A 132 113.22 14.89 -60.57
N ASP A 133 114.52 14.67 -60.40
CA ASP A 133 115.40 14.26 -61.49
C ASP A 133 115.18 12.80 -61.92
N PRO A 134 115.52 12.43 -63.17
CA PRO A 134 115.15 11.12 -63.75
C PRO A 134 115.64 9.90 -62.96
N TRP A 135 114.92 8.78 -63.11
CA TRP A 135 114.98 7.57 -62.25
C TRP A 135 114.41 7.79 -60.85
N VAL A 136 113.18 8.30 -60.79
CA VAL A 136 112.41 8.38 -59.55
C VAL A 136 111.75 7.03 -59.23
N GLU A 137 111.85 6.62 -57.98
CA GLU A 137 111.13 5.47 -57.41
C GLU A 137 109.80 5.91 -56.79
N VAL A 138 108.69 5.33 -57.25
CA VAL A 138 107.34 5.54 -56.72
C VAL A 138 106.87 4.25 -56.03
N PRO A 139 106.65 4.26 -54.69
CA PRO A 139 106.15 3.10 -53.98
C PRO A 139 104.67 2.86 -54.31
N LEU A 140 104.34 1.63 -54.70
CA LEU A 140 102.98 1.15 -54.97
C LEU A 140 102.64 -0.02 -54.05
N ARG A 141 101.37 -0.13 -53.65
CA ARG A 141 100.85 -1.26 -52.88
C ARG A 141 99.57 -1.80 -53.50
N PHE A 142 99.55 -3.12 -53.69
CA PHE A 142 98.42 -3.89 -54.20
C PHE A 142 98.10 -5.12 -53.32
N GLY A 143 98.81 -5.27 -52.18
CA GLY A 143 98.48 -6.23 -51.14
C GLY A 143 98.59 -7.69 -51.59
N LYS A 144 97.44 -8.36 -51.72
CA LYS A 144 97.34 -9.76 -52.15
C LYS A 144 96.91 -9.95 -53.61
N ALA A 145 96.76 -8.86 -54.38
CA ALA A 145 96.54 -8.95 -55.82
C ALA A 145 97.85 -9.32 -56.53
N ALA A 146 97.79 -10.28 -57.45
CA ALA A 146 98.93 -10.65 -58.30
C ALA A 146 99.04 -9.69 -59.49
N ILE A 147 100.26 -9.23 -59.80
CA ILE A 147 100.52 -8.37 -60.96
C ILE A 147 100.88 -9.24 -62.15
N GLY A 148 100.11 -9.14 -63.23
CA GLY A 148 100.33 -9.89 -64.48
C GLY A 148 101.28 -9.19 -65.44
N LYS A 149 100.99 -7.94 -65.79
CA LYS A 149 101.73 -7.15 -66.79
C LYS A 149 101.79 -5.68 -66.40
N VAL A 150 102.89 -5.00 -66.76
CA VAL A 150 103.05 -3.55 -66.66
C VAL A 150 103.43 -2.99 -68.03
N SER A 151 102.82 -1.89 -68.44
CA SER A 151 103.15 -1.16 -69.67
C SER A 151 102.95 0.35 -69.48
N SER A 152 103.72 1.15 -70.21
CA SER A 152 103.58 2.61 -70.31
C SER A 152 103.43 2.99 -71.78
N THR A 153 102.63 4.01 -72.08
CA THR A 153 102.43 4.47 -73.46
C THR A 153 103.67 5.17 -74.03
N ASN A 154 104.36 5.97 -73.19
CA ASN A 154 105.34 6.95 -73.65
C ASN A 154 106.72 6.86 -72.96
N SER A 155 106.98 5.88 -72.08
CA SER A 155 108.24 5.84 -71.30
C SER A 155 108.70 4.43 -70.94
N LYS A 156 109.99 4.29 -70.63
CA LYS A 156 110.54 3.04 -70.07
C LYS A 156 110.25 2.98 -68.58
N VAL A 157 109.44 2.00 -68.19
CA VAL A 157 108.99 1.82 -66.81
C VAL A 157 109.34 0.41 -66.34
N PHE A 158 109.95 0.32 -65.16
CA PHE A 158 110.29 -0.96 -64.53
C PHE A 158 109.60 -1.09 -63.18
N LEU A 159 109.11 -2.29 -62.84
CA LEU A 159 108.52 -2.58 -61.54
C LEU A 159 109.45 -3.50 -60.73
N ARG A 160 109.95 -3.02 -59.60
CA ARG A 160 110.75 -3.79 -58.63
C ARG A 160 109.84 -4.23 -57.48
N GLY A 161 109.83 -5.52 -57.13
CA GLY A 161 109.23 -5.97 -55.87
C GLY A 161 110.06 -5.52 -54.68
N THR A 162 109.44 -4.91 -53.67
CA THR A 162 110.12 -4.43 -52.44
C THR A 162 109.64 -5.11 -51.16
N GLY A 163 108.56 -5.90 -51.23
CA GLY A 163 108.11 -6.77 -50.16
C GLY A 163 106.78 -7.45 -50.52
N ASN A 164 106.20 -8.21 -49.58
CA ASN A 164 104.87 -8.81 -49.77
C ASN A 164 103.84 -7.71 -50.10
N GLY A 165 103.26 -7.76 -51.30
CA GLY A 165 102.27 -6.78 -51.80
C GLY A 165 102.78 -5.36 -52.03
N SER A 166 104.10 -5.13 -51.87
CA SER A 166 104.74 -3.82 -51.99
C SER A 166 105.71 -3.80 -53.16
N TYR A 167 105.59 -2.78 -53.99
CA TYR A 167 106.34 -2.64 -55.23
C TYR A 167 106.89 -1.21 -55.35
N ALA A 168 107.84 -1.05 -56.26
CA ALA A 168 108.53 0.18 -56.57
C ALA A 168 108.54 0.37 -58.08
N LEU A 169 107.85 1.40 -58.55
CA LEU A 169 107.78 1.77 -59.95
C LEU A 169 108.91 2.76 -60.25
N LEU A 170 109.81 2.39 -61.17
CA LEU A 170 110.95 3.20 -61.58
C LEU A 170 110.63 3.92 -62.90
N LEU A 171 110.65 5.25 -62.87
CA LEU A 171 110.31 6.12 -64.01
C LEU A 171 111.57 6.81 -64.54
N SER A 172 111.93 6.54 -65.81
CA SER A 172 113.21 6.96 -66.40
C SER A 172 113.31 8.43 -66.82
N GLU A 173 112.23 9.21 -66.72
CA GLU A 173 112.08 10.54 -67.33
C GLU A 173 111.17 11.47 -66.49
N LYS A 174 111.27 12.78 -66.70
CA LYS A 174 110.55 13.82 -65.96
C LYS A 174 109.35 14.36 -66.76
N GLY A 175 108.14 14.27 -66.22
CA GLY A 175 106.89 14.63 -66.91
C GLY A 175 105.66 13.87 -66.38
N GLU A 176 104.55 13.93 -67.12
CA GLU A 176 103.37 13.08 -66.90
C GLU A 176 103.60 11.69 -67.54
N HIS A 177 103.48 10.63 -66.74
CA HIS A 177 103.56 9.24 -67.20
C HIS A 177 102.23 8.53 -66.97
N ARG A 178 101.77 7.76 -67.97
CA ARG A 178 100.58 6.90 -67.85
C ARG A 178 101.01 5.45 -67.89
N VAL A 179 100.71 4.72 -66.81
CA VAL A 179 101.20 3.37 -66.57
C VAL A 179 100.03 2.44 -66.27
N GLN A 180 99.88 1.44 -67.13
CA GLN A 180 98.84 0.42 -67.12
C GLN A 180 99.39 -0.84 -66.45
N ILE A 181 98.69 -1.34 -65.44
CA ILE A 181 99.08 -2.50 -64.61
C ILE A 181 97.92 -3.50 -64.59
N GLU A 182 98.13 -4.72 -65.06
CA GLU A 182 97.14 -5.80 -64.93
C GLU A 182 97.24 -6.43 -63.53
N LEU A 183 96.14 -6.45 -62.80
CA LEU A 183 95.99 -7.04 -61.47
C LEU A 183 95.00 -8.21 -61.51
N LEU A 184 95.27 -9.25 -60.72
CA LEU A 184 94.40 -10.41 -60.53
C LEU A 184 94.12 -10.60 -59.04
N THR A 185 92.85 -10.60 -58.64
CA THR A 185 92.43 -10.91 -57.26
C THR A 185 91.36 -11.99 -57.24
N ARG A 186 91.34 -12.81 -56.17
CA ARG A 186 90.43 -13.96 -56.05
C ARG A 186 89.09 -13.54 -55.45
N VAL A 187 88.00 -13.90 -56.12
CA VAL A 187 86.63 -13.81 -55.59
C VAL A 187 86.43 -14.86 -54.50
N LYS A 188 85.74 -14.47 -53.43
CA LYS A 188 85.29 -15.36 -52.37
C LYS A 188 83.76 -15.41 -52.38
N ASN A 189 83.20 -16.59 -52.13
CA ASN A 189 81.77 -16.74 -51.93
C ASN A 189 81.50 -16.68 -50.43
N SER A 190 80.50 -15.90 -50.02
CA SER A 190 80.14 -15.68 -48.62
C SER A 190 78.61 -15.72 -48.46
N PRO A 191 78.07 -15.86 -47.23
CA PRO A 191 76.62 -15.81 -47.00
C PRO A 191 75.97 -14.47 -47.41
N GLU A 192 76.74 -13.39 -47.52
CA GLU A 192 76.27 -12.07 -47.95
C GLU A 192 76.38 -11.84 -49.47
N GLY A 193 76.93 -12.82 -50.22
CA GLY A 193 77.19 -12.73 -51.64
C GLY A 193 78.64 -13.03 -52.03
N HIS A 194 78.96 -12.79 -53.30
CA HIS A 194 80.31 -12.85 -53.86
C HIS A 194 81.08 -11.57 -53.53
N ILE A 195 82.31 -11.71 -53.04
CA ILE A 195 83.12 -10.58 -52.57
C ILE A 195 84.58 -10.71 -53.03
N PHE A 196 85.14 -9.62 -53.57
CA PHE A 196 86.59 -9.47 -53.70
C PHE A 196 87.05 -8.15 -53.08
N GLN A 197 88.34 -8.11 -52.73
CA GLN A 197 89.01 -6.91 -52.27
C GLN A 197 90.44 -6.86 -52.78
N PHE A 198 90.98 -5.66 -52.96
CA PHE A 198 92.38 -5.42 -53.28
C PHE A 198 92.85 -4.08 -52.68
N GLU A 199 94.14 -3.97 -52.36
CA GLU A 199 94.75 -2.71 -51.97
C GLU A 199 95.07 -1.88 -53.21
N CYS A 200 95.13 -0.56 -53.06
CA CYS A 200 95.44 0.37 -54.14
C CYS A 200 96.28 1.56 -53.63
N PRO A 201 97.12 2.20 -54.47
CA PRO A 201 97.78 3.45 -54.12
C PRO A 201 96.75 4.56 -53.84
N THR A 202 96.85 5.19 -52.66
CA THR A 202 95.97 6.29 -52.26
C THR A 202 96.23 7.54 -53.11
N VAL A 203 95.23 7.98 -53.87
CA VAL A 203 95.32 9.14 -54.77
C VAL A 203 94.08 10.04 -54.67
N GLY A 204 94.19 11.30 -55.11
CA GLY A 204 93.09 12.27 -55.01
C GLY A 204 91.84 11.90 -55.82
N VAL A 205 92.02 11.20 -56.95
CA VAL A 205 90.91 10.73 -57.80
C VAL A 205 91.08 9.24 -58.08
N THR A 206 90.17 8.43 -57.51
CA THR A 206 90.05 6.99 -57.75
C THR A 206 88.71 6.68 -58.40
N THR A 207 88.71 5.99 -59.54
CA THR A 207 87.50 5.50 -60.21
C THR A 207 87.56 4.00 -60.43
N LEU A 208 86.41 3.32 -60.28
CA LEU A 208 86.23 1.90 -60.57
C LEU A 208 85.08 1.73 -61.57
N GLU A 209 85.32 0.92 -62.61
CA GLU A 209 84.32 0.41 -63.52
C GLU A 209 84.41 -1.12 -63.52
N LEU A 210 83.29 -1.80 -63.29
CA LEU A 210 83.24 -3.26 -63.11
C LEU A 210 82.14 -3.87 -64.00
N LYS A 211 82.50 -4.95 -64.70
CA LYS A 211 81.58 -5.83 -65.42
C LYS A 211 81.47 -7.18 -64.71
N ILE A 212 80.25 -7.55 -64.36
CA ILE A 212 79.91 -8.86 -63.80
C ILE A 212 79.09 -9.61 -64.87
N PRO A 213 79.45 -10.86 -65.24
CA PRO A 213 78.79 -11.64 -66.31
C PRO A 213 77.45 -12.27 -65.85
N GLU A 214 76.70 -11.55 -65.03
CA GLU A 214 75.39 -11.95 -64.52
C GLU A 214 74.42 -10.75 -64.57
N ALA A 215 73.17 -11.01 -64.95
CA ALA A 215 72.07 -10.05 -64.94
C ALA A 215 71.59 -9.71 -63.50
N ASP A 216 70.91 -8.57 -63.36
CA ASP A 216 70.21 -8.12 -62.13
C ASP A 216 70.97 -8.29 -60.80
N GLN A 217 72.30 -8.05 -60.79
CA GLN A 217 73.11 -8.14 -59.56
C GLN A 217 73.06 -6.87 -58.73
N THR A 218 72.84 -7.01 -57.41
CA THR A 218 72.88 -5.90 -56.46
C THR A 218 74.32 -5.68 -55.98
N VAL A 219 75.05 -4.84 -56.70
CA VAL A 219 76.47 -4.54 -56.42
C VAL A 219 76.62 -3.38 -55.42
N LYS A 220 77.31 -3.64 -54.30
CA LYS A 220 77.81 -2.67 -53.32
C LYS A 220 79.32 -2.51 -53.47
N ILE A 221 79.80 -1.27 -53.47
CA ILE A 221 81.25 -0.94 -53.52
C ILE A 221 81.59 -0.16 -52.24
N THR A 222 82.75 -0.43 -51.65
CA THR A 222 83.22 0.24 -50.44
C THR A 222 84.70 0.65 -50.59
N PRO A 223 85.06 1.93 -50.38
CA PRO A 223 84.17 3.09 -50.19
C PRO A 223 83.57 3.59 -51.52
N GLN A 224 82.25 3.78 -51.58
CA GLN A 224 81.55 4.39 -52.72
C GLN A 224 81.22 5.85 -52.39
N LEU A 225 81.85 6.81 -53.10
CA LEU A 225 81.59 8.24 -52.90
C LEU A 225 80.46 8.74 -53.82
N VAL A 226 80.54 8.44 -55.13
CA VAL A 226 79.51 8.76 -56.12
C VAL A 226 79.42 7.63 -57.13
N ARG A 227 78.23 7.02 -57.27
CA ARG A 227 77.94 6.04 -58.33
C ARG A 227 77.50 6.77 -59.60
N LEU A 228 78.11 6.45 -60.74
CA LEU A 228 77.81 7.08 -62.02
C LEU A 228 76.77 6.24 -62.80
N PRO A 229 75.80 6.87 -63.48
CA PRO A 229 74.81 6.15 -64.26
C PRO A 229 75.44 5.54 -65.51
N ILE A 230 75.34 4.22 -65.64
CA ILE A 230 75.76 3.44 -66.81
C ILE A 230 74.65 2.43 -67.15
N LYS A 231 74.40 2.19 -68.45
CA LYS A 231 73.41 1.20 -68.88
C LYS A 231 74.06 -0.19 -68.92
N SER A 232 73.55 -1.11 -68.12
CA SER A 232 73.88 -2.54 -68.20
C SER A 232 73.29 -3.18 -69.47
N PRO A 233 74.01 -4.08 -70.15
CA PRO A 233 73.44 -5.09 -71.06
C PRO A 233 72.41 -5.99 -70.35
N GLN A 234 71.63 -6.76 -71.11
CA GLN A 234 70.68 -7.73 -70.53
C GLN A 234 71.39 -8.83 -69.74
N ASP A 235 72.51 -9.35 -70.25
CA ASP A 235 73.19 -10.53 -69.68
C ASP A 235 74.32 -10.20 -68.69
N ALA A 236 74.57 -8.92 -68.39
CA ALA A 236 75.72 -8.50 -67.59
C ALA A 236 75.48 -7.19 -66.83
N THR A 237 75.76 -7.19 -65.53
CA THR A 237 75.67 -5.99 -64.68
C THR A 237 76.93 -5.13 -64.83
N LEU A 238 76.76 -3.89 -65.31
CA LEU A 238 77.82 -2.86 -65.34
C LEU A 238 77.65 -1.88 -64.19
N VAL A 239 78.76 -1.50 -63.54
CA VAL A 239 78.78 -0.50 -62.47
C VAL A 239 80.00 0.39 -62.61
N LYS A 240 79.78 1.71 -62.59
CA LYS A 240 80.85 2.72 -62.57
C LYS A 240 80.71 3.63 -61.35
N SER A 241 81.81 3.90 -60.65
CA SER A 241 81.82 4.63 -59.39
C SER A 241 83.12 5.38 -59.14
N THR A 242 83.01 6.57 -58.56
CA THR A 242 84.12 7.32 -57.98
C THR A 242 84.24 6.98 -56.50
N LEU A 243 85.45 6.70 -56.02
CA LEU A 243 85.73 6.17 -54.68
C LEU A 243 86.49 7.16 -53.78
N GLY A 244 87.01 8.26 -54.35
CA GLY A 244 87.79 9.26 -53.62
C GLY A 244 89.21 8.77 -53.29
N ALA A 245 89.79 9.27 -52.20
CA ALA A 245 91.09 8.81 -51.71
C ALA A 245 90.92 7.56 -50.83
N THR A 246 91.21 6.38 -51.39
CA THR A 246 91.18 5.10 -50.67
C THR A 246 92.46 4.30 -50.91
N ASN A 247 92.85 3.51 -49.91
CA ASN A 247 93.96 2.55 -49.96
C ASN A 247 93.49 1.10 -50.20
N GLN A 248 92.19 0.85 -50.15
CA GLN A 248 91.59 -0.46 -50.40
C GLN A 248 90.23 -0.30 -51.09
N ILE A 249 89.94 -1.21 -52.01
CA ILE A 249 88.66 -1.30 -52.71
C ILE A 249 88.07 -2.68 -52.42
N THR A 250 86.84 -2.71 -51.91
CA THR A 250 86.06 -3.93 -51.67
C THR A 250 84.77 -3.86 -52.48
N VAL A 251 84.44 -4.95 -53.19
CA VAL A 251 83.18 -5.08 -53.95
C VAL A 251 82.46 -6.33 -53.50
N LEU A 252 81.18 -6.18 -53.14
CA LEU A 252 80.25 -7.24 -52.78
C LEU A 252 79.08 -7.22 -53.76
N TRP A 253 78.70 -8.35 -54.33
CA TRP A 253 77.45 -8.49 -55.09
C TRP A 253 76.72 -9.77 -54.74
N TYR A 254 75.40 -9.71 -54.88
CA TYR A 254 74.48 -10.82 -54.70
C TYR A 254 73.31 -10.65 -55.67
N PRO A 255 72.65 -11.75 -56.08
CA PRO A 255 71.45 -11.67 -56.89
C PRO A 255 70.43 -10.76 -56.21
N ARG A 256 69.86 -9.82 -56.96
CA ARG A 256 68.74 -9.01 -56.46
C ARG A 256 67.63 -9.95 -56.04
N GLU A 257 67.20 -9.85 -54.78
CA GLU A 257 66.16 -10.75 -54.25
C GLU A 257 64.94 -10.73 -55.16
N SER A 258 64.63 -11.90 -55.73
CA SER A 258 63.34 -12.14 -56.36
C SER A 258 62.24 -11.81 -55.36
N THR A 259 61.09 -11.35 -55.87
CA THR A 259 59.87 -11.20 -55.10
C THR A 259 59.67 -12.43 -54.22
N LYS A 260 59.36 -12.22 -52.92
CA LYS A 260 59.17 -13.28 -51.93
C LYS A 260 58.38 -14.45 -52.55
N PRO A 261 58.79 -15.72 -52.32
CA PRO A 261 58.06 -16.86 -52.87
C PRO A 261 56.59 -16.74 -52.51
N GLU A 262 55.73 -16.83 -53.52
CA GLU A 262 54.29 -16.68 -53.36
C GLU A 262 53.80 -17.81 -52.44
N MET A 263 53.48 -17.44 -51.20
CA MET A 263 52.99 -18.39 -50.21
C MET A 263 51.51 -18.58 -50.44
N ASP A 264 51.08 -19.83 -50.61
CA ASP A 264 49.66 -20.20 -50.60
C ASP A 264 48.94 -19.52 -49.43
N LEU A 265 47.80 -18.89 -49.73
CA LEU A 265 47.01 -18.18 -48.74
C LEU A 265 46.45 -19.17 -47.73
N LEU A 266 46.94 -19.12 -46.49
CA LEU A 266 46.44 -19.93 -45.40
C LEU A 266 45.52 -19.06 -44.55
N ALA A 267 44.21 -19.33 -44.60
CA ALA A 267 43.20 -18.64 -43.82
C ALA A 267 42.35 -19.60 -42.98
N SER A 268 41.74 -19.06 -41.93
CA SER A 268 40.67 -19.69 -41.15
C SER A 268 39.46 -18.75 -41.02
N VAL A 269 38.25 -19.29 -40.90
CA VAL A 269 37.01 -18.51 -40.78
C VAL A 269 36.23 -18.89 -39.53
N GLU A 270 35.81 -17.88 -38.78
CA GLU A 270 34.69 -17.99 -37.83
C GLU A 270 33.40 -17.52 -38.51
N ASN A 271 32.41 -18.41 -38.60
CA ASN A 271 31.12 -18.18 -39.25
C ASN A 271 30.02 -17.97 -38.18
N SER A 272 29.57 -16.74 -37.99
CA SER A 272 28.43 -16.41 -37.14
C SER A 272 27.18 -16.21 -37.99
N THR A 273 26.31 -17.23 -38.04
CA THR A 273 25.08 -17.21 -38.84
C THR A 273 23.84 -16.97 -37.98
N LEU A 274 22.95 -16.09 -38.45
CA LEU A 274 21.63 -15.82 -37.89
C LEU A 274 20.56 -16.20 -38.91
N VAL A 275 19.80 -17.25 -38.63
CA VAL A 275 18.62 -17.67 -39.39
C VAL A 275 17.38 -17.09 -38.70
N SER A 276 16.52 -16.41 -39.44
CA SER A 276 15.29 -15.82 -38.91
C SER A 276 14.07 -16.17 -39.78
N ILE A 277 13.03 -16.68 -39.13
CA ILE A 277 11.83 -17.20 -39.78
C ILE A 277 10.73 -16.16 -39.63
N ARG A 278 10.37 -15.45 -40.71
CA ARG A 278 9.40 -14.33 -40.67
C ARG A 278 8.61 -14.26 -41.96
N ASP A 279 7.32 -13.96 -41.85
CA ASP A 279 6.47 -13.50 -42.97
C ASP A 279 6.41 -14.43 -44.21
N GLY A 280 6.62 -15.74 -44.00
CA GLY A 280 6.67 -16.76 -45.06
C GLY A 280 8.08 -17.10 -45.56
N LEU A 281 9.09 -16.33 -45.13
CA LEU A 281 10.48 -16.40 -45.56
C LEU A 281 11.42 -16.89 -44.45
N VAL A 282 12.59 -17.36 -44.87
CA VAL A 282 13.75 -17.73 -44.05
C VAL A 282 14.92 -16.81 -44.43
N ASN A 283 15.11 -15.75 -43.65
CA ASN A 283 16.16 -14.76 -43.88
C ASN A 283 17.43 -15.18 -43.12
N THR A 284 18.54 -15.35 -43.84
CA THR A 284 19.81 -15.84 -43.31
C THR A 284 20.89 -14.77 -43.46
N GLN A 285 21.41 -14.30 -42.33
CA GLN A 285 22.52 -13.35 -42.23
C GLN A 285 23.76 -14.11 -41.74
N SER A 286 24.73 -14.36 -42.62
CA SER A 286 26.01 -14.99 -42.24
C SER A 286 27.11 -13.93 -42.14
N LEU A 287 27.86 -13.97 -41.04
CA LEU A 287 29.01 -13.11 -40.78
C LEU A 287 30.28 -13.96 -40.79
N LEU A 288 31.04 -13.87 -41.88
CA LEU A 288 32.27 -14.61 -42.12
C LEU A 288 33.47 -13.75 -41.73
N LYS A 289 34.07 -14.08 -40.58
CA LYS A 289 35.30 -13.45 -40.08
C LYS A 289 36.50 -14.30 -40.53
N TYR A 290 37.13 -13.89 -41.62
CA TYR A 290 38.38 -14.45 -42.11
C TYR A 290 39.56 -13.92 -41.28
N GLU A 291 40.41 -14.83 -40.82
CA GLU A 291 41.69 -14.57 -40.19
C GLU A 291 42.79 -15.18 -41.07
N VAL A 292 43.75 -14.36 -41.50
CA VAL A 292 44.87 -14.79 -42.35
C VAL A 292 46.01 -15.27 -41.45
N LEU A 293 46.42 -16.52 -41.65
CA LEU A 293 47.48 -17.19 -40.91
C LEU A 293 48.83 -17.07 -41.64
N ARG A 294 48.81 -16.97 -42.98
CA ARG A 294 49.99 -16.81 -43.86
C ARG A 294 49.55 -16.35 -45.25
N GLY A 295 50.35 -15.49 -45.90
CA GLY A 295 50.08 -14.94 -47.23
C GLY A 295 49.34 -13.59 -47.20
N ASP A 296 49.01 -13.07 -48.39
CA ASP A 296 48.27 -11.81 -48.58
C ASP A 296 46.90 -12.14 -49.21
N MET A 297 45.79 -11.86 -48.51
CA MET A 297 44.44 -12.14 -49.02
C MET A 297 43.99 -11.04 -50.01
N GLN A 298 43.73 -11.42 -51.26
CA GLN A 298 43.37 -10.50 -52.36
C GLN A 298 41.91 -10.69 -52.83
N SER A 299 41.38 -11.89 -52.68
CA SER A 299 39.99 -12.24 -52.97
C SER A 299 39.44 -13.22 -51.92
N ALA A 300 38.13 -13.44 -51.95
CA ALA A 300 37.44 -14.47 -51.17
C ALA A 300 36.40 -15.16 -52.06
N ARG A 301 36.18 -16.47 -51.87
CA ARG A 301 35.05 -17.19 -52.47
C ARG A 301 34.12 -17.70 -51.38
N ILE A 302 32.83 -17.49 -51.55
CA ILE A 302 31.78 -17.84 -50.58
C ILE A 302 30.72 -18.69 -51.27
N ALA A 303 30.48 -19.90 -50.79
CA ALA A 303 29.43 -20.78 -51.30
C ALA A 303 28.09 -20.44 -50.63
N VAL A 304 27.06 -20.25 -51.45
CA VAL A 304 25.66 -19.99 -51.05
C VAL A 304 24.75 -21.02 -51.74
N PRO A 305 23.66 -21.50 -51.10
CA PRO A 305 22.78 -22.48 -51.74
C PRO A 305 22.10 -21.90 -52.98
N LEU A 306 21.89 -22.71 -54.02
CA LEU A 306 21.38 -22.23 -55.31
C LEU A 306 19.93 -21.69 -55.25
N LYS A 307 19.13 -22.15 -54.27
CA LYS A 307 17.74 -21.71 -54.04
C LYS A 307 17.63 -20.45 -53.18
N ASP A 308 18.71 -20.01 -52.54
CA ASP A 308 18.72 -18.85 -51.65
C ASP A 308 18.97 -17.58 -52.48
N ARG A 309 18.09 -16.57 -52.38
CA ARG A 309 18.26 -15.30 -53.07
C ARG A 309 19.23 -14.42 -52.27
N ILE A 310 20.35 -14.06 -52.88
CA ILE A 310 21.31 -13.10 -52.30
C ILE A 310 20.69 -11.70 -52.35
N LEU A 311 20.68 -11.01 -51.21
CA LEU A 311 20.14 -9.66 -51.02
C LEU A 311 21.24 -8.60 -51.03
N ASP A 312 22.31 -8.84 -50.26
CA ASP A 312 23.42 -7.91 -50.06
C ASP A 312 24.69 -8.68 -49.66
N LEU A 313 25.85 -8.14 -50.06
CA LEU A 313 27.15 -8.52 -49.55
C LEU A 313 27.91 -7.24 -49.16
N SER A 314 28.19 -7.13 -47.87
CA SER A 314 28.81 -5.95 -47.26
C SER A 314 30.00 -6.33 -46.37
N SER A 315 30.90 -5.38 -46.11
CA SER A 315 32.05 -5.58 -45.20
C SER A 315 32.25 -4.33 -44.34
N SER A 316 32.56 -4.54 -43.05
CA SER A 316 32.72 -3.47 -42.08
C SER A 316 34.17 -3.05 -41.83
N ASN A 317 35.15 -3.90 -42.18
CA ASN A 317 36.58 -3.66 -41.90
C ASN A 317 37.46 -3.53 -43.15
N THR A 318 36.95 -3.85 -44.34
CA THR A 318 37.69 -3.73 -45.61
C THR A 318 36.81 -3.20 -46.74
N LYS A 319 37.44 -2.62 -47.77
CA LYS A 319 36.75 -2.14 -48.97
C LYS A 319 36.77 -3.23 -50.04
N ILE A 320 35.58 -3.67 -50.44
CA ILE A 320 35.36 -4.51 -51.60
C ILE A 320 35.55 -3.64 -52.87
N LYS A 321 36.26 -4.17 -53.86
CA LYS A 321 36.47 -3.55 -55.18
C LYS A 321 35.31 -3.90 -56.11
N SER A 322 34.98 -5.18 -56.15
CA SER A 322 33.98 -5.81 -57.02
C SER A 322 33.56 -7.14 -56.38
N TRP A 323 32.35 -7.61 -56.70
CA TRP A 323 31.94 -8.98 -56.42
C TRP A 323 31.00 -9.49 -57.51
N GLU A 324 31.10 -10.78 -57.83
CA GLU A 324 30.36 -11.44 -58.91
C GLU A 324 29.78 -12.78 -58.43
N ILE A 325 28.74 -13.28 -59.09
CA ILE A 325 28.05 -14.54 -58.73
C ILE A 325 28.26 -15.57 -59.84
N GLU A 326 29.13 -16.54 -59.59
CA GLU A 326 29.28 -17.73 -60.43
C GLU A 326 28.21 -18.75 -60.05
N LYS A 327 27.35 -19.16 -61.00
CA LYS A 327 26.33 -20.19 -60.75
C LYS A 327 26.76 -21.54 -61.31
N THR A 328 26.86 -22.54 -60.43
CA THR A 328 27.06 -23.96 -60.75
C THR A 328 25.77 -24.73 -60.48
N ASP A 329 25.58 -25.88 -61.12
CA ASP A 329 24.35 -26.70 -61.09
C ASP A 329 23.72 -26.93 -59.70
N ASN A 330 24.52 -26.95 -58.63
CA ASN A 330 24.08 -27.25 -57.25
C ASN A 330 24.50 -26.19 -56.20
N LYS A 331 25.17 -25.10 -56.58
CA LYS A 331 25.62 -24.03 -55.67
C LYS A 331 25.93 -22.75 -56.45
N GLN A 332 25.75 -21.59 -55.82
CA GLN A 332 26.26 -20.32 -56.35
C GLN A 332 27.44 -19.86 -55.50
N ILE A 333 28.50 -19.40 -56.14
CA ILE A 333 29.73 -18.94 -55.51
C ILE A 333 29.80 -17.43 -55.70
N ILE A 334 29.91 -16.69 -54.59
CA ILE A 334 30.20 -15.26 -54.64
C ILE A 334 31.72 -15.10 -54.64
N ALA A 335 32.26 -14.60 -55.75
CA ALA A 335 33.66 -14.22 -55.86
C ALA A 335 33.80 -12.73 -55.47
N VAL A 336 34.59 -12.44 -54.45
CA VAL A 336 34.77 -11.08 -53.90
C VAL A 336 36.22 -10.66 -54.12
N GLU A 337 36.45 -9.50 -54.75
CA GLU A 337 37.77 -8.88 -54.82
C GLU A 337 37.90 -7.74 -53.81
N PHE A 338 39.02 -7.66 -53.10
CA PHE A 338 39.30 -6.54 -52.21
C PHE A 338 40.08 -5.43 -52.93
N LEU A 339 39.90 -4.19 -52.48
CA LEU A 339 40.61 -3.03 -53.02
C LEU A 339 42.12 -3.04 -52.68
N ASN A 340 42.49 -3.66 -51.57
CA ASN A 340 43.85 -3.76 -51.04
C ASN A 340 44.16 -5.21 -50.68
N LYS A 341 45.45 -5.59 -50.69
CA LYS A 341 45.92 -6.86 -50.11
C LYS A 341 45.71 -6.85 -48.59
N LEU A 342 45.13 -7.91 -48.02
CA LEU A 342 44.76 -7.98 -46.60
C LEU A 342 45.62 -9.00 -45.84
N GLN A 343 46.38 -8.51 -44.86
CA GLN A 343 47.21 -9.34 -43.97
C GLN A 343 46.52 -9.67 -42.64
N ASN A 344 45.53 -8.86 -42.23
CA ASN A 344 44.78 -9.05 -40.99
C ASN A 344 43.41 -9.73 -41.23
N GLY A 345 43.18 -10.27 -42.44
CA GLY A 345 41.90 -10.86 -42.85
C GLY A 345 40.78 -9.84 -43.13
N ALA A 346 39.55 -10.35 -43.17
CA ALA A 346 38.36 -9.64 -43.65
C ALA A 346 37.12 -10.09 -42.88
N LEU A 347 36.14 -9.19 -42.71
CA LEU A 347 34.85 -9.49 -42.10
C LEU A 347 33.76 -9.16 -43.13
N ILE A 348 33.19 -10.22 -43.71
CA ILE A 348 32.16 -10.13 -44.75
C ILE A 348 30.82 -10.54 -44.13
N GLN A 349 29.76 -9.78 -44.41
CA GLN A 349 28.39 -10.17 -44.17
C GLN A 349 27.72 -10.54 -45.49
N VAL A 350 27.05 -11.68 -45.55
CA VAL A 350 26.19 -12.10 -46.66
C VAL A 350 24.76 -12.25 -46.14
N ASN A 351 23.83 -11.59 -46.82
CA ASN A 351 22.41 -11.62 -46.50
C ASN A 351 21.64 -12.38 -47.59
N THR A 352 20.84 -13.37 -47.22
CA THR A 352 19.97 -14.11 -48.15
C THR A 352 18.53 -14.26 -47.64
N GLU A 353 17.60 -14.49 -48.55
CA GLU A 353 16.20 -14.87 -48.29
C GLU A 353 15.81 -16.12 -49.10
N LYS A 354 14.81 -16.86 -48.62
CA LYS A 354 14.10 -17.90 -49.38
C LYS A 354 12.72 -18.16 -48.79
N ASP A 355 11.80 -18.69 -49.58
CA ASP A 355 10.52 -19.20 -49.09
C ASP A 355 10.71 -20.38 -48.12
N ILE A 356 9.79 -20.54 -47.16
CA ILE A 356 9.73 -21.71 -46.28
C ILE A 356 9.30 -22.94 -47.12
N PRO A 357 10.11 -24.01 -47.24
CA PRO A 357 9.70 -25.26 -47.89
C PRO A 357 8.73 -26.08 -47.04
N ASP A 358 7.83 -26.83 -47.69
CA ASP A 358 6.92 -27.77 -47.01
C ASP A 358 7.66 -28.96 -46.37
N GLU A 359 8.80 -29.36 -46.94
CA GLU A 359 9.63 -30.47 -46.46
C GLU A 359 10.77 -30.01 -45.53
N PRO A 360 11.25 -30.85 -44.59
CA PRO A 360 12.36 -30.50 -43.71
C PRO A 360 13.65 -30.23 -44.51
N PHE A 361 14.24 -29.04 -44.34
CA PHE A 361 15.34 -28.55 -45.16
C PHE A 361 16.59 -28.25 -44.34
N ASN A 362 17.75 -28.31 -44.98
CA ASN A 362 19.03 -28.02 -44.35
C ASN A 362 19.30 -26.50 -44.31
N ILE A 363 19.91 -26.04 -43.21
CA ILE A 363 20.41 -24.66 -43.03
C ILE A 363 21.94 -24.61 -42.78
N LEU A 364 22.59 -25.77 -42.78
CA LEU A 364 24.04 -25.95 -42.67
C LEU A 364 24.44 -27.18 -43.47
N GLY A 365 25.60 -27.12 -44.13
CA GLY A 365 26.27 -28.30 -44.68
C GLY A 365 26.92 -28.04 -46.03
N LEU A 366 28.24 -28.20 -46.08
CA LEU A 366 29.05 -28.12 -47.29
C LEU A 366 29.46 -29.51 -47.77
N SER A 367 29.27 -29.76 -49.07
CA SER A 367 29.78 -30.92 -49.81
C SER A 367 30.52 -30.45 -51.07
N GLU A 368 31.24 -31.35 -51.73
CA GLU A 368 31.99 -31.03 -52.95
C GLU A 368 31.09 -30.44 -54.05
N THR A 369 29.91 -31.02 -54.25
CA THR A 369 28.96 -30.64 -55.32
C THR A 369 27.96 -29.57 -54.89
N ALA A 370 27.43 -29.64 -53.66
CA ALA A 370 26.31 -28.81 -53.19
C ALA A 370 26.59 -28.13 -51.84
N THR A 371 25.92 -27.01 -51.55
CA THR A 371 25.90 -26.37 -50.23
C THR A 371 24.48 -26.14 -49.72
N SER A 372 24.27 -26.32 -48.43
CA SER A 372 23.02 -26.09 -47.69
C SER A 372 23.09 -24.93 -46.69
N GLY A 373 24.27 -24.32 -46.51
CA GLY A 373 24.49 -23.12 -45.72
C GLY A 373 25.37 -22.12 -46.46
N ILE A 374 25.59 -20.95 -45.86
CA ILE A 374 26.59 -19.98 -46.33
C ILE A 374 27.94 -20.38 -45.73
N HIS A 375 28.90 -20.71 -46.59
CA HIS A 375 30.19 -21.29 -46.22
C HIS A 375 31.36 -20.63 -46.97
N ALA A 376 32.54 -20.62 -46.37
CA ALA A 376 33.74 -20.05 -46.98
C ALA A 376 34.51 -21.12 -47.78
N LEU A 377 34.94 -20.77 -49.00
CA LEU A 377 35.79 -21.61 -49.84
C LEU A 377 37.26 -21.17 -49.75
N ASP A 378 38.17 -22.08 -50.08
CA ASP A 378 39.63 -21.87 -50.06
C ASP A 378 40.19 -21.55 -48.65
N VAL A 379 39.57 -22.12 -47.62
CA VAL A 379 39.90 -21.93 -46.20
C VAL A 379 40.32 -23.26 -45.58
N ILE A 380 41.38 -23.28 -44.77
CA ILE A 380 41.87 -24.50 -44.09
C ILE A 380 40.87 -25.00 -43.04
N ARG A 381 40.17 -24.06 -42.39
CA ARG A 381 39.22 -24.34 -41.32
C ARG A 381 38.11 -23.32 -41.30
N GLU A 382 36.87 -23.80 -41.44
CA GLU A 382 35.68 -23.06 -41.04
C GLU A 382 35.09 -23.69 -39.77
N SER A 383 34.70 -22.87 -38.80
CA SER A 383 33.88 -23.28 -37.65
C SER A 383 32.96 -22.13 -37.25
N GLY A 384 31.84 -22.41 -36.60
CA GLY A 384 30.83 -21.37 -36.45
C GLY A 384 29.71 -21.64 -35.46
N GLN A 385 28.90 -20.62 -35.26
CA GLN A 385 27.71 -20.65 -34.41
C GLN A 385 26.48 -20.23 -35.24
N ILE A 386 25.35 -20.88 -34.99
CA ILE A 386 24.08 -20.60 -35.65
C ILE A 386 23.05 -20.21 -34.60
N ALA A 387 22.42 -19.06 -34.77
CA ALA A 387 21.24 -18.64 -34.02
C ALA A 387 19.99 -18.80 -34.89
N ILE A 388 19.00 -19.58 -34.45
CA ILE A 388 17.71 -19.75 -35.14
C ILE A 388 16.65 -18.97 -34.37
N VAL A 389 16.07 -17.95 -35.02
CA VAL A 389 14.99 -17.11 -34.46
C VAL A 389 13.64 -17.54 -35.05
N PRO A 390 12.74 -18.16 -34.26
CA PRO A 390 11.36 -18.40 -34.67
C PRO A 390 10.57 -17.09 -34.75
N GLY A 391 9.63 -17.00 -35.69
CA GLY A 391 8.70 -15.88 -35.80
C GLY A 391 7.50 -16.01 -34.86
N GLU A 392 6.76 -14.92 -34.66
CA GLU A 392 5.61 -14.86 -33.74
C GLU A 392 4.43 -15.78 -34.13
N SER A 393 4.41 -16.25 -35.38
CA SER A 393 3.42 -17.17 -35.94
C SER A 393 3.95 -18.58 -36.19
N MET A 394 5.26 -18.81 -36.07
CA MET A 394 5.94 -20.03 -36.55
C MET A 394 6.85 -20.62 -35.49
N THR A 395 6.78 -21.94 -35.31
CA THR A 395 7.76 -22.71 -34.57
C THR A 395 8.60 -23.55 -35.53
N PHE A 396 9.74 -24.06 -35.07
CA PHE A 396 10.51 -25.04 -35.83
C PHE A 396 10.86 -26.24 -34.94
N SER A 397 11.02 -27.39 -35.57
CA SER A 397 11.63 -28.59 -34.99
C SER A 397 12.93 -28.91 -35.73
N VAL A 398 13.88 -29.53 -35.04
CA VAL A 398 15.10 -30.06 -35.66
C VAL A 398 14.85 -31.52 -36.01
N THR A 399 15.09 -31.87 -37.28
CA THR A 399 14.79 -33.20 -37.84
C THR A 399 16.04 -34.09 -37.90
N ASN A 400 17.21 -33.49 -38.19
CA ASN A 400 18.50 -34.18 -38.20
C ASN A 400 19.64 -33.24 -37.76
N THR A 401 20.66 -33.80 -37.11
CA THR A 401 21.88 -33.11 -36.65
C THR A 401 23.10 -34.02 -36.82
N GLU A 402 24.07 -33.60 -37.64
CA GLU A 402 25.32 -34.34 -37.85
C GLU A 402 26.50 -33.40 -37.62
N GLY A 403 27.36 -33.67 -36.64
CA GLY A 403 28.53 -32.80 -36.33
C GLY A 403 28.20 -31.43 -35.72
N VAL A 404 26.96 -31.22 -35.27
CA VAL A 404 26.45 -29.98 -34.66
C VAL A 404 26.10 -30.22 -33.19
N THR A 405 26.47 -29.30 -32.29
CA THR A 405 26.07 -29.33 -30.88
C THR A 405 25.18 -28.14 -30.51
N ARG A 406 24.25 -28.32 -29.58
CA ARG A 406 23.46 -27.22 -29.00
C ARG A 406 24.34 -26.41 -28.05
N SER A 407 24.18 -25.09 -28.02
CA SER A 407 24.99 -24.15 -27.22
C SER A 407 24.12 -23.22 -26.37
N GLU A 408 24.70 -22.70 -25.29
CA GLU A 408 24.05 -21.71 -24.41
C GLU A 408 24.39 -20.28 -24.80
N VAL A 409 23.49 -19.33 -24.51
CA VAL A 409 23.58 -17.93 -24.98
C VAL A 409 24.91 -17.25 -24.60
N ALA A 410 25.47 -17.59 -23.44
CA ALA A 410 26.73 -17.02 -22.94
C ALA A 410 27.96 -17.36 -23.80
N SER A 411 27.92 -18.44 -24.60
CA SER A 411 29.03 -18.87 -25.46
C SER A 411 28.91 -18.36 -26.91
N ILE A 412 27.93 -17.50 -27.20
CA ILE A 412 27.56 -17.05 -28.55
C ILE A 412 27.99 -15.59 -28.79
N PRO A 413 28.57 -15.24 -29.95
CA PRO A 413 28.88 -13.85 -30.30
C PRO A 413 27.67 -12.91 -30.26
N LYS A 414 27.86 -11.73 -29.64
CA LYS A 414 26.80 -10.71 -29.46
C LYS A 414 26.14 -10.25 -30.77
N SER A 415 26.84 -10.39 -31.91
CA SER A 415 26.31 -10.09 -33.26
C SER A 415 25.03 -10.87 -33.59
N ILE A 416 24.95 -12.15 -33.19
CA ILE A 416 23.83 -13.06 -33.50
C ILE A 416 22.94 -13.39 -32.28
N GLN A 417 23.25 -12.87 -31.09
CA GLN A 417 22.36 -13.01 -29.93
C GLN A 417 21.02 -12.30 -30.18
N ARG A 418 19.90 -13.01 -30.02
CA ARG A 418 18.53 -12.51 -30.17
C ARG A 418 17.61 -13.13 -29.11
N PRO A 419 16.53 -12.44 -28.67
CA PRO A 419 15.54 -13.03 -27.77
C PRO A 419 14.84 -14.22 -28.44
N ASN A 420 14.47 -15.23 -27.65
CA ASN A 420 13.81 -16.47 -28.07
C ASN A 420 14.55 -17.32 -29.13
N ALA A 421 15.82 -17.01 -29.44
CA ALA A 421 16.62 -17.78 -30.37
C ALA A 421 17.14 -19.09 -29.74
N VAL A 422 17.31 -20.12 -30.58
CA VAL A 422 18.00 -21.37 -30.21
C VAL A 422 19.37 -21.41 -30.87
N TYR A 423 20.39 -21.78 -30.12
CA TYR A 423 21.78 -21.68 -30.55
C TYR A 423 22.45 -23.04 -30.76
N TYR A 424 23.21 -23.14 -31.83
CA TYR A 424 23.96 -24.32 -32.26
C TYR A 424 25.40 -23.93 -32.61
N ARG A 425 26.33 -24.90 -32.57
CA ARG A 425 27.74 -24.74 -32.91
C ARG A 425 28.21 -25.89 -33.79
N PHE A 426 29.05 -25.59 -34.77
CA PHE A 426 29.71 -26.57 -35.63
C PHE A 426 31.22 -26.31 -35.69
N PHE A 427 31.99 -27.38 -35.95
CA PHE A 427 33.47 -27.33 -35.95
C PHE A 427 34.11 -27.70 -37.30
N ASN A 428 33.28 -28.07 -38.29
CA ASN A 428 33.62 -28.45 -39.66
C ASN A 428 32.43 -28.07 -40.55
N PRO A 429 32.62 -27.42 -41.73
CA PRO A 429 31.52 -27.02 -42.60
C PRO A 429 30.69 -28.18 -43.19
N SER A 430 31.19 -29.42 -43.21
CA SER A 430 30.41 -30.61 -43.60
C SER A 430 29.39 -31.09 -42.57
N ALA A 431 29.28 -30.41 -41.41
CA ALA A 431 28.23 -30.66 -40.43
C ALA A 431 26.83 -30.31 -40.99
N LYS A 432 25.80 -31.09 -40.67
CA LYS A 432 24.42 -30.88 -41.16
C LYS A 432 23.47 -30.48 -40.04
N LEU A 433 22.57 -29.54 -40.35
CA LEU A 433 21.45 -29.14 -39.48
C LEU A 433 20.18 -29.00 -40.31
N GLN A 434 19.22 -29.91 -40.09
CA GLN A 434 17.94 -29.97 -40.82
C GLN A 434 16.78 -29.53 -39.92
N ILE A 435 15.95 -28.61 -40.40
CA ILE A 435 14.79 -28.09 -39.66
C ILE A 435 13.49 -28.23 -40.45
N SER A 436 12.38 -28.39 -39.73
CA SER A 436 11.01 -28.30 -40.26
C SER A 436 10.30 -27.14 -39.56
N ILE A 437 9.59 -26.30 -40.31
CA ILE A 437 8.90 -25.11 -39.81
C ILE A 437 7.39 -25.38 -39.82
N GLN A 438 6.69 -25.01 -38.75
CA GLN A 438 5.26 -25.27 -38.59
C GLN A 438 4.53 -24.08 -37.94
N PRO A 439 3.25 -23.80 -38.30
CA PRO A 439 2.44 -22.80 -37.63
C PRO A 439 2.29 -23.06 -36.12
N LEU A 440 2.51 -22.02 -35.33
CA LEU A 440 2.42 -22.08 -33.87
C LEU A 440 0.95 -22.21 -33.43
N LYS A 441 0.54 -23.40 -32.99
CA LYS A 441 -0.81 -23.64 -32.47
C LYS A 441 -1.07 -22.81 -31.20
N PRO A 442 -2.25 -22.14 -31.09
CA PRO A 442 -2.62 -21.40 -29.89
C PRO A 442 -2.82 -22.36 -28.70
N ARG A 443 -2.56 -21.86 -27.49
CA ARG A 443 -2.93 -22.52 -26.23
C ARG A 443 -4.03 -21.69 -25.57
N ILE A 444 -5.22 -22.26 -25.45
CA ILE A 444 -6.40 -21.53 -24.97
C ILE A 444 -6.87 -22.11 -23.65
N PHE A 445 -7.02 -21.25 -22.65
CA PHE A 445 -7.72 -21.55 -21.40
C PHE A 445 -9.00 -20.74 -21.30
N VAL A 446 -10.03 -21.28 -20.66
CA VAL A 446 -11.29 -20.56 -20.44
C VAL A 446 -11.74 -20.68 -18.99
N ASN A 447 -12.04 -19.53 -18.39
CA ASN A 447 -12.79 -19.42 -17.14
C ASN A 447 -14.23 -18.99 -17.48
N GLN A 448 -15.22 -19.84 -17.22
CA GLN A 448 -16.62 -19.57 -17.54
C GLN A 448 -17.45 -19.24 -16.29
N LEU A 449 -18.32 -18.25 -16.36
CA LEU A 449 -19.34 -17.97 -15.35
C LEU A 449 -20.70 -17.93 -16.05
N THR A 450 -21.62 -18.81 -15.67
CA THR A 450 -22.94 -18.90 -16.30
C THR A 450 -24.05 -18.69 -15.27
N GLU A 451 -24.75 -17.57 -15.38
CA GLU A 451 -25.90 -17.24 -14.53
C GLU A 451 -27.21 -17.61 -15.23
N PHE A 452 -28.05 -18.39 -14.55
CA PHE A 452 -29.36 -18.84 -15.04
C PHE A 452 -30.46 -18.20 -14.19
N PHE A 453 -31.36 -17.45 -14.81
CA PHE A 453 -32.49 -16.79 -14.17
C PHE A 453 -33.79 -17.48 -14.62
N PHE A 454 -34.37 -18.30 -13.75
CA PHE A 454 -35.63 -18.98 -14.00
C PHE A 454 -36.78 -17.99 -13.84
N GLY A 455 -37.49 -17.67 -14.94
CA GLY A 455 -38.68 -16.83 -14.95
C GLY A 455 -39.96 -17.63 -14.68
N GLU A 456 -41.10 -17.14 -15.16
CA GLU A 456 -42.34 -17.94 -15.21
C GLU A 456 -42.50 -18.71 -16.54
N ASP A 457 -41.99 -18.18 -17.65
CA ASP A 457 -42.21 -18.71 -19.02
C ASP A 457 -40.89 -18.89 -19.83
N GLU A 458 -39.78 -18.33 -19.33
CA GLU A 458 -38.46 -18.37 -19.95
C GLU A 458 -37.36 -18.57 -18.89
N ILE A 459 -36.27 -19.27 -19.23
CA ILE A 459 -35.01 -19.29 -18.48
C ILE A 459 -34.04 -18.39 -19.22
N ARG A 460 -33.66 -17.26 -18.62
CA ARG A 460 -32.65 -16.35 -19.18
C ARG A 460 -31.26 -16.78 -18.75
N VAL A 461 -30.32 -16.76 -19.68
CA VAL A 461 -28.95 -17.23 -19.52
C VAL A 461 -27.97 -16.10 -19.82
N ARG A 462 -27.03 -15.88 -18.90
CA ARG A 462 -25.91 -14.96 -19.08
C ARG A 462 -24.61 -15.73 -18.88
N ALA A 463 -23.90 -15.99 -19.97
CA ALA A 463 -22.56 -16.58 -19.90
C ALA A 463 -21.50 -15.50 -20.09
N GLN A 464 -20.56 -15.38 -19.15
CA GLN A 464 -19.28 -14.70 -19.36
C GLN A 464 -18.20 -15.77 -19.50
N LEU A 465 -17.40 -15.69 -20.56
CA LEU A 465 -16.25 -16.58 -20.76
C LEU A 465 -15.00 -15.71 -20.90
N ASP A 466 -14.13 -15.81 -19.90
CA ASP A 466 -12.84 -15.15 -19.86
C ASP A 466 -11.78 -16.10 -20.44
N TYR A 467 -11.45 -15.87 -21.71
CA TYR A 467 -10.43 -16.60 -22.46
C TYR A 467 -9.03 -16.05 -22.12
N ASP A 468 -8.04 -16.94 -21.96
CA ASP A 468 -6.62 -16.61 -21.94
C ASP A 468 -5.92 -17.31 -23.11
N ILE A 469 -5.51 -16.52 -24.10
CA ILE A 469 -5.00 -16.98 -25.40
C ILE A 469 -3.48 -16.82 -25.41
N GLN A 470 -2.78 -17.94 -25.24
CA GLN A 470 -1.33 -18.03 -25.11
C GLN A 470 -0.67 -18.62 -26.36
N ARG A 471 0.66 -18.48 -26.45
CA ARG A 471 1.54 -18.89 -27.57
C ARG A 471 1.32 -18.13 -28.88
N ALA A 472 0.11 -18.18 -29.43
CA ALA A 472 -0.25 -17.50 -30.67
C ALA A 472 -1.66 -16.93 -30.59
N GLY A 473 -1.84 -15.68 -31.06
CA GLY A 473 -3.16 -15.07 -31.18
C GLY A 473 -4.04 -15.68 -32.27
N ILE A 474 -5.36 -15.53 -32.12
CA ILE A 474 -6.40 -16.14 -32.97
C ILE A 474 -7.26 -15.07 -33.67
N PHE A 475 -7.84 -15.42 -34.81
CA PHE A 475 -8.81 -14.58 -35.54
C PHE A 475 -10.28 -14.96 -35.26
N SER A 476 -10.53 -16.18 -34.78
CA SER A 476 -11.86 -16.64 -34.38
C SER A 476 -11.77 -17.74 -33.33
N PHE A 477 -12.88 -17.97 -32.64
CA PHE A 477 -13.09 -19.09 -31.73
C PHE A 477 -14.53 -19.60 -31.85
N GLN A 478 -14.79 -20.81 -31.37
CA GLN A 478 -16.07 -21.49 -31.54
C GLN A 478 -16.61 -22.00 -30.21
N LEU A 479 -17.94 -22.00 -30.07
CA LEU A 479 -18.67 -22.57 -28.95
C LEU A 479 -19.82 -23.44 -29.46
N LYS A 480 -20.02 -24.60 -28.86
CA LYS A 480 -21.19 -25.44 -29.05
C LYS A 480 -22.30 -25.00 -28.10
N VAL A 481 -23.51 -24.85 -28.64
CA VAL A 481 -24.66 -24.25 -27.94
C VAL A 481 -25.76 -25.31 -27.78
N PRO A 482 -26.29 -25.57 -26.56
CA PRO A 482 -27.34 -26.57 -26.36
C PRO A 482 -28.59 -26.35 -27.20
N GLU A 483 -29.27 -27.43 -27.57
CA GLU A 483 -30.40 -27.40 -28.52
C GLU A 483 -31.56 -26.49 -28.09
N LYS A 484 -31.82 -26.41 -26.78
CA LYS A 484 -32.92 -25.63 -26.22
C LYS A 484 -32.61 -24.13 -26.05
N LEU A 485 -31.38 -23.71 -26.32
CA LEU A 485 -30.92 -22.35 -26.10
C LEU A 485 -30.98 -21.51 -27.38
N VAL A 486 -31.57 -20.32 -27.28
CA VAL A 486 -31.70 -19.29 -28.33
C VAL A 486 -30.81 -18.10 -27.96
N ILE A 487 -29.96 -17.64 -28.88
CA ILE A 487 -28.98 -16.59 -28.62
C ILE A 487 -29.60 -15.20 -28.89
N ASP A 488 -29.56 -14.31 -27.89
CA ASP A 488 -30.05 -12.92 -27.99
C ASP A 488 -28.95 -11.97 -28.48
N SER A 489 -27.75 -12.10 -27.90
CA SER A 489 -26.64 -11.20 -28.19
C SER A 489 -25.29 -11.84 -27.81
N VAL A 490 -24.30 -11.64 -28.67
CA VAL A 490 -22.90 -12.00 -28.41
C VAL A 490 -22.07 -10.71 -28.44
N ASN A 491 -21.27 -10.48 -27.41
CA ASN A 491 -20.43 -9.28 -27.27
C ASN A 491 -19.02 -9.68 -26.82
N VAL A 492 -18.01 -9.17 -27.51
CA VAL A 492 -16.58 -9.38 -27.21
C VAL A 492 -15.78 -8.19 -27.74
N ALA A 493 -14.70 -7.82 -27.05
CA ALA A 493 -13.81 -6.76 -27.49
C ALA A 493 -13.19 -7.11 -28.86
N GLY A 494 -13.33 -6.22 -29.85
CA GLY A 494 -12.80 -6.46 -31.20
C GLY A 494 -13.63 -7.42 -32.06
N LEU A 495 -14.90 -7.66 -31.73
CA LEU A 495 -15.85 -8.40 -32.58
C LEU A 495 -15.90 -7.81 -34.00
N LYS A 496 -15.75 -8.67 -35.02
CA LYS A 496 -16.08 -8.35 -36.42
C LYS A 496 -17.51 -8.77 -36.73
N GLU A 497 -17.81 -10.04 -36.48
CA GLU A 497 -19.08 -10.69 -36.76
C GLU A 497 -19.19 -11.98 -35.93
N TYR A 498 -20.42 -12.47 -35.74
CA TYR A 498 -20.65 -13.81 -35.20
C TYR A 498 -21.66 -14.54 -36.10
N ASN A 499 -21.47 -15.84 -36.27
CA ASN A 499 -22.35 -16.71 -37.05
C ASN A 499 -22.76 -17.90 -36.19
N PHE A 500 -24.06 -18.22 -36.17
CA PHE A 500 -24.60 -19.36 -35.44
C PHE A 500 -25.26 -20.33 -36.41
N ASP A 501 -24.57 -21.43 -36.70
CA ASP A 501 -25.15 -22.50 -37.51
C ASP A 501 -26.13 -23.32 -36.68
N LYS A 502 -27.41 -23.27 -37.08
CA LYS A 502 -28.50 -24.02 -36.43
C LYS A 502 -28.39 -25.53 -36.63
N LYS A 503 -27.64 -26.02 -37.62
CA LYS A 503 -27.45 -27.46 -37.90
C LYS A 503 -26.37 -28.09 -37.00
N THR A 504 -25.15 -27.55 -37.00
CA THR A 504 -24.05 -28.03 -36.13
C THR A 504 -24.14 -27.50 -34.69
N ARG A 505 -25.01 -26.51 -34.44
CA ARG A 505 -25.15 -25.77 -33.18
C ARG A 505 -23.84 -25.09 -32.72
N GLN A 506 -22.99 -24.72 -33.68
CA GLN A 506 -21.76 -23.98 -33.42
C GLN A 506 -21.97 -22.48 -33.60
N LEU A 507 -21.70 -21.72 -32.54
CA LEU A 507 -21.46 -20.28 -32.57
C LEU A 507 -19.99 -20.04 -32.90
N THR A 508 -19.71 -19.53 -34.11
CA THR A 508 -18.38 -19.04 -34.50
C THR A 508 -18.34 -17.53 -34.28
N VAL A 509 -17.35 -17.05 -33.53
CA VAL A 509 -17.14 -15.62 -33.26
C VAL A 509 -15.84 -15.19 -33.93
N ALA A 510 -15.91 -14.21 -34.82
CA ALA A 510 -14.77 -13.70 -35.58
C ALA A 510 -14.35 -12.31 -35.09
N LEU A 511 -13.05 -12.07 -35.04
CA LEU A 511 -12.43 -10.85 -34.54
C LEU A 511 -11.91 -9.98 -35.70
N LEU A 512 -11.85 -8.67 -35.49
CA LEU A 512 -11.36 -7.70 -36.48
C LEU A 512 -9.87 -7.87 -36.80
N GLN A 513 -9.10 -8.39 -35.84
CA GLN A 513 -7.66 -8.62 -35.95
C GLN A 513 -7.24 -9.82 -35.07
N LYS A 514 -6.03 -10.34 -35.30
CA LYS A 514 -5.44 -11.43 -34.50
C LYS A 514 -5.30 -10.99 -33.03
N TYR A 515 -5.98 -11.67 -32.11
CA TYR A 515 -5.97 -11.34 -30.69
C TYR A 515 -5.20 -12.36 -29.84
N GLN A 516 -4.35 -11.89 -28.93
CA GLN A 516 -3.56 -12.69 -27.99
C GLN A 516 -3.65 -12.07 -26.59
N GLY A 517 -3.62 -12.91 -25.54
CA GLY A 517 -3.85 -12.51 -24.15
C GLY A 517 -5.31 -12.72 -23.72
N LYS A 518 -5.80 -11.87 -22.80
CA LYS A 518 -7.07 -12.09 -22.08
C LYS A 518 -8.27 -11.43 -22.76
N LEU A 519 -9.22 -12.25 -23.21
CA LEU A 519 -10.39 -11.82 -23.96
C LEU A 519 -11.69 -12.18 -23.24
N LYS A 520 -12.53 -11.18 -22.93
CA LYS A 520 -13.83 -11.38 -22.29
C LYS A 520 -14.95 -11.47 -23.33
N LEU A 521 -15.56 -12.64 -23.42
CA LEU A 521 -16.79 -12.91 -24.17
C LEU A 521 -18.00 -12.82 -23.24
N GLN A 522 -19.08 -12.20 -23.70
CA GLN A 522 -20.38 -12.19 -23.04
C GLN A 522 -21.46 -12.67 -24.01
N ILE A 523 -22.24 -13.66 -23.59
CA ILE A 523 -23.40 -14.20 -24.31
C ILE A 523 -24.64 -13.99 -23.46
N ARG A 524 -25.70 -13.47 -24.08
CA ARG A 524 -27.06 -13.50 -23.55
C ARG A 524 -27.90 -14.41 -24.43
N ALA A 525 -28.73 -15.21 -23.79
CA ALA A 525 -29.58 -16.20 -24.43
C ALA A 525 -30.82 -16.47 -23.56
N HIS A 526 -31.85 -17.06 -24.15
CA HIS A 526 -33.03 -17.57 -23.44
C HIS A 526 -33.36 -19.00 -23.87
N GLN A 527 -34.11 -19.70 -23.02
CA GLN A 527 -34.80 -20.94 -23.32
C GLN A 527 -36.25 -20.78 -22.86
N ASP A 528 -37.20 -20.88 -23.79
CA ASP A 528 -38.63 -20.94 -23.44
C ASP A 528 -38.94 -22.24 -22.66
N PHE A 529 -39.84 -22.16 -21.69
CA PHE A 529 -40.38 -23.35 -21.03
C PHE A 529 -41.88 -23.22 -20.79
N ASN A 530 -42.62 -24.28 -21.09
CA ASN A 530 -44.08 -24.23 -21.11
C ASN A 530 -44.67 -24.75 -19.79
N LYS A 531 -45.69 -24.06 -19.25
CA LYS A 531 -46.30 -24.24 -17.92
C LYS A 531 -47.15 -25.52 -17.75
N GLY A 532 -46.86 -26.59 -18.50
CA GLY A 532 -47.75 -27.73 -18.69
C GLY A 532 -47.94 -28.67 -17.50
N SER A 533 -47.00 -28.72 -16.54
CA SER A 533 -47.09 -29.56 -15.34
C SER A 533 -46.46 -28.88 -14.13
N GLN A 534 -47.09 -29.01 -12.96
CA GLN A 534 -46.65 -28.37 -11.71
C GLN A 534 -45.29 -28.86 -11.20
N GLU A 535 -44.81 -29.99 -11.73
CA GLU A 535 -43.40 -30.36 -11.69
C GLU A 535 -42.85 -30.42 -13.12
N SER A 536 -41.69 -29.81 -13.33
CA SER A 536 -40.93 -29.91 -14.60
C SER A 536 -39.45 -30.08 -14.30
N LYS A 537 -38.83 -31.12 -14.87
CA LYS A 537 -37.37 -31.35 -14.77
C LYS A 537 -36.66 -30.76 -16.00
N VAL A 538 -35.71 -29.84 -15.77
CA VAL A 538 -34.93 -29.16 -16.81
C VAL A 538 -33.44 -29.28 -16.47
N ASN A 539 -32.64 -29.85 -17.38
CA ASN A 539 -31.17 -29.79 -17.29
C ASN A 539 -30.68 -28.41 -17.74
N VAL A 540 -29.72 -27.83 -17.02
CA VAL A 540 -29.18 -26.49 -17.24
C VAL A 540 -28.39 -26.42 -18.58
N PRO A 541 -28.78 -25.57 -19.56
CA PRO A 541 -28.15 -25.53 -20.87
C PRO A 541 -26.85 -24.71 -20.85
N LEU A 542 -25.73 -25.36 -20.50
CA LEU A 542 -24.39 -24.75 -20.50
C LEU A 542 -23.76 -24.70 -21.91
N PRO A 543 -23.39 -23.51 -22.45
CA PRO A 543 -22.52 -23.41 -23.62
C PRO A 543 -21.17 -24.10 -23.38
N GLU A 544 -20.57 -24.68 -24.41
CA GLU A 544 -19.33 -25.48 -24.37
C GLU A 544 -18.28 -24.88 -25.34
N PRO A 545 -17.13 -24.36 -24.87
CA PRO A 545 -16.13 -23.75 -25.74
C PRO A 545 -15.26 -24.81 -26.43
N ILE A 546 -15.03 -24.67 -27.73
CA ILE A 546 -14.33 -25.65 -28.58
C ILE A 546 -12.85 -25.26 -28.74
N ASN A 547 -11.97 -26.26 -28.89
CA ASN A 547 -10.51 -26.11 -29.04
C ASN A 547 -9.80 -25.44 -27.83
N VAL A 548 -10.33 -25.66 -26.63
CA VAL A 548 -9.77 -25.21 -25.35
C VAL A 548 -8.96 -26.35 -24.70
N GLU A 549 -7.80 -26.03 -24.11
CA GLU A 549 -6.94 -27.04 -23.46
C GLU A 549 -7.40 -27.35 -22.02
N ARG A 550 -7.92 -26.35 -21.30
CA ARG A 550 -8.52 -26.50 -19.98
C ARG A 550 -9.65 -25.49 -19.78
N GLU A 551 -10.82 -26.00 -19.47
CA GLU A 551 -11.98 -25.23 -19.04
C GLU A 551 -12.14 -25.33 -17.51
N THR A 552 -12.48 -24.23 -16.86
CA THR A 552 -13.01 -24.22 -15.49
C THR A 552 -14.20 -23.28 -15.44
N GLY A 553 -15.34 -23.72 -14.91
CA GLY A 553 -16.55 -22.93 -14.93
C GLY A 553 -17.36 -22.96 -13.64
N GLN A 554 -18.08 -21.87 -13.40
CA GLN A 554 -19.05 -21.71 -12.32
C GLN A 554 -20.45 -21.53 -12.90
N VAL A 555 -21.44 -22.09 -12.21
CA VAL A 555 -22.86 -22.05 -12.58
C VAL A 555 -23.64 -21.49 -11.41
N ALA A 556 -24.31 -20.36 -11.59
CA ALA A 556 -25.15 -19.73 -10.57
C ALA A 556 -26.62 -19.80 -11.01
N ILE A 557 -27.48 -20.36 -10.17
CA ILE A 557 -28.89 -20.62 -10.48
C ILE A 557 -29.77 -19.71 -9.60
N TYR A 558 -30.56 -18.85 -10.24
CA TYR A 558 -31.42 -17.84 -9.64
C TYR A 558 -32.90 -18.13 -9.89
N ALA A 559 -33.72 -17.94 -8.86
CA ALA A 559 -35.18 -18.08 -8.93
C ALA A 559 -35.90 -16.95 -8.16
N PRO A 560 -37.13 -16.59 -8.53
CA PRO A 560 -38.00 -15.76 -7.71
C PRO A 560 -38.49 -16.55 -6.48
N GLU A 561 -38.84 -15.86 -5.40
CA GLU A 561 -39.33 -16.50 -4.17
C GLU A 561 -40.65 -17.29 -4.36
N SER A 562 -41.36 -17.08 -5.47
CA SER A 562 -42.52 -17.87 -5.90
C SER A 562 -42.18 -19.27 -6.44
N MET A 563 -40.90 -19.59 -6.64
CA MET A 563 -40.44 -20.83 -7.27
C MET A 563 -39.40 -21.53 -6.39
N GLU A 564 -39.61 -22.83 -6.15
CA GLU A 564 -38.61 -23.71 -5.53
C GLU A 564 -37.90 -24.51 -6.61
N LEU A 565 -36.57 -24.51 -6.55
CA LEU A 565 -35.71 -25.27 -7.47
C LEU A 565 -35.05 -26.40 -6.69
N ILE A 566 -35.59 -27.61 -6.84
CA ILE A 566 -35.08 -28.82 -6.21
C ILE A 566 -34.00 -29.42 -7.11
N ILE A 567 -32.76 -29.41 -6.65
CA ILE A 567 -31.61 -30.05 -7.30
C ILE A 567 -31.13 -31.18 -6.39
N ARG A 568 -31.08 -32.41 -6.90
CA ARG A 568 -30.64 -33.57 -6.13
C ARG A 568 -29.18 -33.84 -6.45
N ASN A 569 -28.29 -33.74 -5.46
CA ASN A 569 -26.84 -33.92 -5.67
C ASN A 569 -26.46 -35.31 -6.24
N GLN A 570 -27.34 -36.31 -6.11
CA GLN A 570 -27.18 -37.64 -6.71
C GLN A 570 -27.43 -37.66 -8.22
N ASP A 571 -28.25 -36.73 -8.73
CA ASP A 571 -28.63 -36.61 -10.14
C ASP A 571 -27.64 -35.69 -10.92
N VAL A 572 -26.64 -35.10 -10.25
CA VAL A 572 -25.69 -34.13 -10.84
C VAL A 572 -24.42 -34.81 -11.34
N VAL A 573 -24.04 -34.52 -12.59
CA VAL A 573 -22.84 -35.08 -13.25
C VAL A 573 -21.85 -33.95 -13.55
N GLY A 574 -20.55 -34.20 -13.33
CA GLY A 574 -19.45 -33.32 -13.76
C GLY A 574 -19.17 -32.10 -12.87
N ALA A 575 -20.15 -31.65 -12.07
CA ALA A 575 -20.03 -30.48 -11.19
C ALA A 575 -20.06 -30.83 -9.68
N GLN A 576 -19.66 -29.86 -8.85
CA GLN A 576 -19.65 -29.93 -7.38
C GLN A 576 -20.32 -28.68 -6.77
N PRO A 577 -20.99 -28.76 -5.60
CA PRO A 577 -21.61 -27.58 -4.98
C PRO A 577 -20.57 -26.50 -4.62
N ALA A 578 -20.90 -25.23 -4.89
CA ALA A 578 -19.99 -24.09 -4.73
C ALA A 578 -20.60 -22.96 -3.90
N THR A 579 -19.75 -22.17 -3.24
CA THR A 579 -20.16 -20.99 -2.46
C THR A 579 -20.05 -19.74 -3.32
N TYR A 580 -21.19 -19.20 -3.79
CA TYR A 580 -21.21 -17.99 -4.62
C TYR A 580 -21.49 -16.74 -3.78
N SER A 581 -20.69 -15.69 -3.98
CA SER A 581 -20.66 -14.50 -3.10
C SER A 581 -21.81 -13.50 -3.30
N ASN A 582 -22.65 -13.68 -4.33
CA ASN A 582 -23.75 -12.76 -4.65
C ASN A 582 -25.13 -13.45 -4.52
N PRO A 583 -25.75 -13.45 -3.33
CA PRO A 583 -26.93 -14.26 -3.03
C PRO A 583 -28.26 -13.71 -3.59
N ARG A 584 -28.33 -12.45 -4.03
CA ARG A 584 -29.56 -11.84 -4.58
C ARG A 584 -29.24 -10.85 -5.69
N ILE A 585 -29.85 -11.08 -6.86
CA ILE A 585 -29.79 -10.16 -8.01
C ILE A 585 -31.22 -9.78 -8.37
N THR A 586 -31.59 -8.51 -8.19
CA THR A 586 -32.95 -7.98 -8.40
C THR A 586 -34.03 -8.74 -7.58
N LYS A 587 -35.15 -9.16 -8.19
CA LYS A 587 -36.25 -9.92 -7.55
C LYS A 587 -35.97 -11.42 -7.39
N THR A 588 -34.77 -11.89 -7.74
CA THR A 588 -34.41 -13.31 -7.71
C THR A 588 -33.27 -13.59 -6.72
N SER A 589 -33.45 -14.61 -5.89
CA SER A 589 -32.44 -15.16 -4.99
C SER A 589 -31.65 -16.27 -5.66
N LEU A 590 -30.39 -16.42 -5.28
CA LEU A 590 -29.57 -17.58 -5.61
C LEU A 590 -30.21 -18.82 -4.94
N ALA A 591 -30.64 -19.78 -5.75
CA ALA A 591 -31.15 -21.05 -5.29
C ALA A 591 -30.04 -22.11 -5.13
N SER A 592 -29.02 -22.06 -6.00
CA SER A 592 -27.91 -23.01 -5.99
C SER A 592 -26.71 -22.49 -6.78
N ALA A 593 -25.50 -22.98 -6.47
CA ALA A 593 -24.29 -22.69 -7.24
C ALA A 593 -23.37 -23.93 -7.32
N TRP A 594 -22.68 -24.06 -8.45
CA TRP A 594 -21.90 -25.25 -8.80
C TRP A 594 -20.60 -24.90 -9.55
N ASP A 595 -19.51 -25.58 -9.22
CA ASP A 595 -18.22 -25.49 -9.92
C ASP A 595 -17.97 -26.75 -10.75
N TYR A 596 -17.34 -26.61 -11.92
CA TYR A 596 -16.92 -27.72 -12.77
C TYR A 596 -15.57 -27.46 -13.45
N ASN A 597 -14.85 -28.54 -13.76
CA ASN A 597 -13.53 -28.51 -14.41
C ASN A 597 -13.37 -29.56 -15.53
N ARG A 598 -14.48 -30.23 -15.90
CA ARG A 598 -14.54 -31.29 -16.91
C ARG A 598 -15.96 -31.36 -17.50
N ARG A 599 -16.07 -31.87 -18.72
CA ARG A 599 -17.33 -32.16 -19.44
C ARG A 599 -17.54 -33.70 -19.49
N PRO A 600 -18.78 -34.21 -19.64
CA PRO A 600 -20.05 -33.47 -19.63
C PRO A 600 -20.39 -32.92 -18.25
N VAL A 601 -21.29 -31.93 -18.22
CA VAL A 601 -21.86 -31.36 -16.99
C VAL A 601 -23.37 -31.41 -17.11
N GLU A 602 -24.05 -32.01 -16.14
CA GLU A 602 -25.51 -32.11 -16.08
C GLU A 602 -25.98 -31.73 -14.69
N ILE A 603 -26.89 -30.75 -14.62
CA ILE A 603 -27.47 -30.23 -13.39
C ILE A 603 -28.99 -30.23 -13.61
N PRO A 604 -29.70 -31.33 -13.28
CA PRO A 604 -31.15 -31.41 -13.43
C PRO A 604 -31.85 -30.64 -12.32
N VAL A 605 -32.65 -29.66 -12.71
CA VAL A 605 -33.44 -28.81 -11.82
C VAL A 605 -34.91 -29.23 -11.90
N GLN A 606 -35.50 -29.62 -10.78
CA GLN A 606 -36.95 -29.86 -10.64
C GLN A 606 -37.62 -28.59 -10.13
N ILE A 607 -38.49 -28.01 -10.96
CA ILE A 607 -39.21 -26.77 -10.67
C ILE A 607 -40.53 -27.09 -9.95
N GLN A 608 -40.80 -26.41 -8.84
CA GLN A 608 -42.11 -26.36 -8.16
C GLN A 608 -42.52 -24.89 -7.92
N ILE A 609 -43.82 -24.59 -8.00
CA ILE A 609 -44.35 -23.22 -7.80
C ILE A 609 -45.09 -23.13 -6.46
N LYS A 610 -44.75 -22.12 -5.65
CA LYS A 610 -45.37 -21.87 -4.35
C LYS A 610 -46.67 -21.07 -4.52
N PRO A 611 -47.79 -21.46 -3.86
CA PRO A 611 -49.01 -20.66 -3.89
C PRO A 611 -48.77 -19.31 -3.20
N THR A 612 -49.42 -18.24 -3.70
CA THR A 612 -49.38 -16.92 -3.03
C THR A 612 -49.92 -17.04 -1.60
N ARG A 613 -49.23 -16.42 -0.65
CA ARG A 613 -49.71 -16.30 0.73
C ARG A 613 -49.89 -14.83 1.08
N LEU A 614 -51.13 -14.42 1.35
CA LEU A 614 -51.48 -13.08 1.82
C LEU A 614 -51.59 -13.08 3.35
N VAL A 615 -50.92 -12.14 4.00
CA VAL A 615 -51.10 -11.82 5.43
C VAL A 615 -51.41 -10.33 5.51
N ALA A 616 -52.17 -9.92 6.53
CA ALA A 616 -52.39 -8.50 6.82
C ALA A 616 -52.26 -8.19 8.31
N ASP A 617 -51.51 -7.12 8.61
CA ASP A 617 -51.44 -6.54 9.94
C ASP A 617 -52.22 -5.20 9.92
N VAL A 618 -53.12 -4.97 10.88
CA VAL A 618 -54.09 -3.85 10.89
C VAL A 618 -53.84 -2.96 12.11
N ALA A 619 -53.56 -1.68 11.88
CA ALA A 619 -53.20 -0.72 12.92
C ALA A 619 -54.24 0.40 12.98
N THR A 620 -55.12 0.37 13.97
CA THR A 620 -56.25 1.31 14.09
C THR A 620 -56.03 2.31 15.22
N SER A 621 -55.84 3.58 14.89
CA SER A 621 -55.83 4.69 15.85
C SER A 621 -57.20 5.35 15.88
N ILE A 622 -57.75 5.56 17.08
CA ILE A 622 -59.02 6.24 17.32
C ILE A 622 -58.72 7.49 18.17
N GLU A 623 -59.15 8.68 17.74
CA GLU A 623 -59.04 9.92 18.52
C GLU A 623 -60.42 10.45 18.90
N VAL A 624 -60.79 10.24 20.17
CA VAL A 624 -62.10 10.63 20.74
C VAL A 624 -62.09 12.11 21.14
N LYS A 625 -62.98 12.89 20.51
CA LYS A 625 -63.26 14.31 20.78
C LYS A 625 -64.71 14.46 21.27
N GLU A 626 -65.11 15.66 21.70
CA GLU A 626 -66.37 15.87 22.44
C GLU A 626 -67.66 15.55 21.65
N GLN A 627 -67.61 15.40 20.33
CA GLN A 627 -68.76 15.02 19.47
C GLN A 627 -68.41 14.08 18.30
N ILE A 628 -67.12 13.79 18.08
CA ILE A 628 -66.60 13.05 16.92
C ILE A 628 -65.45 12.15 17.36
N ALA A 629 -65.41 10.91 16.88
CA ALA A 629 -64.22 10.07 16.92
C ALA A 629 -63.58 10.00 15.51
N GLU A 630 -62.37 10.53 15.36
CA GLU A 630 -61.59 10.37 14.11
C GLU A 630 -60.90 9.00 14.14
N VAL A 631 -61.06 8.21 13.07
CA VAL A 631 -60.52 6.84 12.98
C VAL A 631 -59.56 6.73 11.81
N LEU A 632 -58.32 6.30 12.08
CA LEU A 632 -57.28 6.06 11.08
C LEU A 632 -56.84 4.60 11.17
N SER A 633 -57.22 3.80 10.18
CA SER A 633 -56.84 2.40 10.05
C SER A 633 -55.77 2.23 8.97
N ARG A 634 -54.56 1.84 9.35
CA ARG A 634 -53.49 1.45 8.41
C ARG A 634 -53.52 -0.06 8.21
N ILE A 635 -53.62 -0.51 6.96
CA ILE A 635 -53.59 -1.93 6.57
C ILE A 635 -52.23 -2.22 5.95
N ASP A 636 -51.41 -3.00 6.64
CA ASP A 636 -50.12 -3.50 6.16
C ASP A 636 -50.27 -4.94 5.63
N TYR A 637 -50.56 -5.06 4.34
CA TYR A 637 -50.53 -6.35 3.64
C TYR A 637 -49.09 -6.81 3.43
N GLN A 638 -48.84 -8.10 3.60
CA GLN A 638 -47.58 -8.76 3.26
C GLN A 638 -47.87 -9.88 2.25
N VAL A 639 -47.49 -9.65 0.99
CA VAL A 639 -47.69 -10.59 -0.12
C VAL A 639 -46.45 -11.47 -0.27
N GLN A 640 -46.55 -12.74 0.12
CA GLN A 640 -45.46 -13.71 0.04
C GLN A 640 -45.60 -14.59 -1.22
N TYR A 641 -44.46 -15.07 -1.73
CA TYR A 641 -44.34 -15.88 -2.94
C TYR A 641 -44.73 -15.09 -4.21
N ALA A 642 -45.80 -15.45 -4.94
CA ALA A 642 -46.19 -14.76 -6.17
C ALA A 642 -47.04 -13.49 -5.87
N GLY A 643 -46.67 -12.36 -6.48
CA GLY A 643 -47.27 -11.05 -6.18
C GLY A 643 -48.67 -10.80 -6.78
N VAL A 644 -49.48 -10.00 -6.08
CA VAL A 644 -50.86 -9.65 -6.47
C VAL A 644 -51.00 -8.16 -6.81
N ASP A 645 -51.87 -7.81 -7.75
CA ASP A 645 -52.15 -6.42 -8.13
C ASP A 645 -53.35 -5.81 -7.39
N THR A 646 -54.17 -6.64 -6.77
CA THR A 646 -55.48 -6.29 -6.20
C THR A 646 -55.49 -6.59 -4.70
N PHE A 647 -56.18 -5.75 -3.93
CA PHE A 647 -56.37 -5.87 -2.49
C PHE A 647 -57.84 -5.64 -2.13
N ARG A 648 -58.36 -6.36 -1.14
CA ARG A 648 -59.76 -6.29 -0.71
C ARG A 648 -59.85 -6.11 0.81
N PHE A 649 -60.76 -5.24 1.23
CA PHE A 649 -61.19 -5.09 2.61
C PHE A 649 -62.65 -4.67 2.62
N ALA A 650 -63.32 -4.80 3.75
CA ALA A 650 -64.70 -4.41 3.94
C ALA A 650 -64.83 -3.48 5.14
N VAL A 651 -65.79 -2.57 5.04
CA VAL A 651 -66.15 -1.61 6.09
C VAL A 651 -67.64 -1.78 6.45
N PRO A 652 -68.06 -1.47 7.69
CA PRO A 652 -69.48 -1.45 8.03
C PRO A 652 -70.26 -0.50 7.12
N GLU A 653 -71.48 -0.89 6.75
CA GLU A 653 -72.33 -0.17 5.81
C GLU A 653 -72.54 1.31 6.21
N ALA A 654 -72.74 1.58 7.50
CA ALA A 654 -72.96 2.91 8.06
C ALA A 654 -71.81 3.92 7.83
N ILE A 655 -70.58 3.46 7.55
CA ILE A 655 -69.44 4.35 7.25
C ILE A 655 -68.96 4.27 5.79
N ALA A 656 -69.60 3.44 4.95
CA ALA A 656 -69.07 3.06 3.63
C ALA A 656 -68.92 4.23 2.64
N ASP A 657 -69.71 5.30 2.81
CA ASP A 657 -69.67 6.53 2.02
C ASP A 657 -68.69 7.59 2.55
N LEU A 658 -68.15 7.43 3.77
CA LEU A 658 -67.33 8.43 4.46
C LEU A 658 -65.81 8.14 4.40
N ILE A 659 -65.39 7.02 3.81
CA ILE A 659 -63.99 6.58 3.89
C ILE A 659 -63.06 7.29 2.88
N GLN A 660 -61.89 7.73 3.35
CA GLN A 660 -60.78 8.20 2.52
C GLN A 660 -59.66 7.16 2.45
N ILE A 661 -59.46 6.57 1.28
CA ILE A 661 -58.40 5.56 1.03
C ILE A 661 -57.14 6.23 0.46
N ARG A 662 -55.97 6.02 1.08
CA ARG A 662 -54.65 6.48 0.62
C ARG A 662 -53.65 5.31 0.59
N SER A 663 -52.51 5.49 -0.10
CA SER A 663 -51.41 4.54 -0.15
C SER A 663 -50.20 5.15 0.55
N LEU A 664 -49.66 4.47 1.57
CA LEU A 664 -48.50 4.91 2.35
C LEU A 664 -47.19 4.21 1.95
N SER A 665 -47.22 3.24 1.04
CA SER A 665 -46.00 2.53 0.63
C SER A 665 -45.01 3.45 -0.11
N PRO A 666 -43.73 3.51 0.32
CA PRO A 666 -42.73 4.37 -0.30
C PRO A 666 -42.32 3.87 -1.70
N ALA A 667 -41.78 4.77 -2.52
CA ALA A 667 -41.21 4.41 -3.81
C ALA A 667 -40.10 3.33 -3.64
N PRO A 668 -40.04 2.30 -4.51
CA PRO A 668 -40.70 2.19 -5.81
C PRO A 668 -42.03 1.42 -5.80
N ALA A 669 -42.78 1.38 -4.69
CA ALA A 669 -44.10 0.73 -4.64
C ALA A 669 -45.10 1.32 -5.66
N PRO A 670 -46.09 0.53 -6.16
CA PRO A 670 -47.02 1.01 -7.17
C PRO A 670 -48.15 1.86 -6.58
N SER A 671 -48.56 2.85 -7.37
CA SER A 671 -49.75 3.64 -7.12
C SER A 671 -51.04 2.81 -7.27
N ILE A 672 -52.09 3.28 -6.62
CA ILE A 672 -53.46 2.80 -6.82
C ILE A 672 -53.90 3.24 -8.23
N LYS A 673 -54.30 2.27 -9.07
CA LYS A 673 -54.86 2.48 -10.40
C LYS A 673 -56.37 2.73 -10.33
N GLN A 674 -57.07 1.98 -9.48
CA GLN A 674 -58.52 2.02 -9.36
C GLN A 674 -58.97 1.67 -7.93
N LYS A 675 -60.08 2.27 -7.51
CA LYS A 675 -60.83 1.91 -6.29
C LYS A 675 -62.27 1.62 -6.73
N SER A 676 -62.86 0.54 -6.24
CA SER A 676 -64.28 0.23 -6.46
C SER A 676 -64.95 -0.23 -5.17
N ARG A 677 -66.24 0.06 -5.06
CA ARG A 677 -67.14 -0.30 -3.96
C ARG A 677 -68.16 -1.31 -4.46
N ALA A 678 -68.53 -2.30 -3.67
CA ALA A 678 -69.65 -3.19 -3.96
C ALA A 678 -71.00 -2.46 -3.79
N GLU A 679 -71.93 -2.65 -4.74
CA GLU A 679 -73.24 -1.98 -4.74
C GLU A 679 -74.19 -2.44 -3.61
N LYS A 680 -73.92 -3.59 -3.01
CA LYS A 680 -74.73 -4.19 -1.95
C LYS A 680 -73.83 -4.59 -0.78
N ALA A 681 -74.28 -4.29 0.43
CA ALA A 681 -73.69 -4.87 1.62
C ALA A 681 -73.98 -6.38 1.70
N VAL A 682 -73.04 -7.14 2.24
CA VAL A 682 -73.19 -8.56 2.58
C VAL A 682 -72.96 -8.67 4.08
N GLU A 683 -73.95 -9.17 4.82
CA GLU A 683 -73.89 -9.29 6.30
C GLU A 683 -73.61 -7.94 7.01
N GLY A 684 -74.05 -6.81 6.43
CA GLY A 684 -73.78 -5.46 6.94
C GLY A 684 -72.41 -4.87 6.56
N TRP A 685 -71.62 -5.58 5.75
CA TRP A 685 -70.29 -5.18 5.30
C TRP A 685 -70.28 -4.80 3.82
N VAL A 686 -69.71 -3.63 3.51
CA VAL A 686 -69.49 -3.15 2.12
C VAL A 686 -68.04 -3.40 1.73
N VAL A 687 -67.83 -4.20 0.69
CA VAL A 687 -66.50 -4.55 0.18
C VAL A 687 -65.94 -3.43 -0.69
N TRP A 688 -64.72 -3.01 -0.38
CA TRP A 688 -63.88 -2.14 -1.21
C TRP A 688 -62.74 -2.93 -1.84
N THR A 689 -62.55 -2.74 -3.14
CA THR A 689 -61.48 -3.36 -3.93
C THR A 689 -60.53 -2.27 -4.43
N VAL A 690 -59.24 -2.45 -4.19
CA VAL A 690 -58.17 -1.52 -4.57
C VAL A 690 -57.23 -2.24 -5.52
N THR A 691 -57.19 -1.78 -6.77
CA THR A 691 -56.30 -2.33 -7.81
C THR A 691 -55.13 -1.36 -8.05
N THR A 692 -53.93 -1.91 -8.06
CA THR A 692 -52.66 -1.18 -8.24
C THR A 692 -52.21 -1.18 -9.71
N GLN A 693 -51.21 -0.38 -10.04
CA GLN A 693 -50.70 -0.29 -11.43
C GLN A 693 -49.89 -1.53 -11.89
N ARG A 694 -49.36 -2.33 -10.95
CA ARG A 694 -48.58 -3.56 -11.21
C ARG A 694 -48.52 -4.42 -9.94
N ASN A 695 -48.36 -5.74 -10.10
CA ASN A 695 -48.30 -6.69 -8.98
C ASN A 695 -47.29 -6.29 -7.90
N VAL A 696 -47.73 -6.34 -6.63
CA VAL A 696 -46.93 -6.15 -5.42
C VAL A 696 -46.50 -7.51 -4.87
N GLN A 697 -45.25 -7.58 -4.44
CA GLN A 697 -44.64 -8.68 -3.70
C GLN A 697 -43.89 -8.02 -2.51
N GLY A 698 -44.00 -8.60 -1.32
CA GLY A 698 -43.61 -7.94 -0.07
C GLY A 698 -44.73 -7.04 0.48
N ARG A 699 -44.35 -5.98 1.20
CA ARG A 699 -45.28 -5.13 1.97
C ARG A 699 -46.03 -4.13 1.09
N TYR A 700 -47.34 -4.00 1.30
CA TYR A 700 -48.18 -2.93 0.76
C TYR A 700 -49.01 -2.30 1.88
N SER A 701 -49.03 -0.98 1.94
CA SER A 701 -49.57 -0.21 3.07
C SER A 701 -50.65 0.74 2.59
N LEU A 702 -51.91 0.42 2.92
CA LEU A 702 -53.05 1.30 2.71
C LEU A 702 -53.39 2.04 4.00
N GLU A 703 -53.93 3.24 3.85
CA GLU A 703 -54.53 4.03 4.93
C GLU A 703 -56.00 4.25 4.60
N VAL A 704 -56.87 4.01 5.59
CA VAL A 704 -58.31 4.23 5.50
C VAL A 704 -58.68 5.13 6.68
N ARG A 705 -59.03 6.39 6.39
CA ARG A 705 -59.51 7.36 7.38
C ARG A 705 -61.02 7.54 7.24
N TYR A 706 -61.72 7.62 8.36
CA TYR A 706 -63.14 7.97 8.45
C TYR A 706 -63.43 8.56 9.83
N ASP A 707 -64.47 9.40 9.91
CA ASP A 707 -64.83 10.10 11.14
C ASP A 707 -66.25 9.63 11.57
N ILE A 708 -66.46 9.36 12.86
CA ILE A 708 -67.75 8.87 13.43
C ILE A 708 -68.36 9.94 14.32
N THR A 709 -69.64 10.25 14.12
CA THR A 709 -70.45 11.13 15.00
C THR A 709 -71.40 10.28 15.85
N SER A 710 -71.71 10.70 17.08
CA SER A 710 -72.41 9.86 18.08
C SER A 710 -73.87 9.44 17.76
N GLY A 711 -74.45 9.88 16.65
CA GLY A 711 -75.71 9.34 16.12
C GLY A 711 -75.57 8.07 15.24
N LEU A 712 -74.35 7.69 14.83
CA LEU A 712 -74.11 6.56 13.93
C LEU A 712 -73.86 5.26 14.71
N LEU A 713 -74.94 4.61 15.15
CA LEU A 713 -74.89 3.25 15.70
C LEU A 713 -74.53 2.24 14.60
N ALA A 714 -73.23 1.95 14.46
CA ALA A 714 -72.69 0.98 13.52
C ALA A 714 -72.88 -0.48 14.01
N SER A 715 -74.15 -0.91 14.14
CA SER A 715 -74.50 -2.30 14.47
C SER A 715 -75.67 -2.78 13.62
N ALA A 716 -75.48 -3.91 12.93
CA ALA A 716 -76.48 -4.54 12.09
C ALA A 716 -77.12 -5.74 12.83
N ALA A 717 -78.28 -5.51 13.45
CA ALA A 717 -79.11 -6.56 14.06
C ALA A 717 -80.58 -6.38 13.65
N LYS A 718 -81.34 -7.48 13.63
CA LYS A 718 -82.74 -7.50 13.16
C LYS A 718 -83.72 -6.98 14.22
N PRO A 719 -84.88 -6.44 13.82
CA PRO A 719 -86.02 -6.30 14.73
C PRO A 719 -86.64 -7.68 15.04
N ASP A 720 -87.10 -7.86 16.28
CA ASP A 720 -88.34 -8.57 16.66
C ASP A 720 -88.40 -8.76 18.19
N SER A 721 -89.07 -7.85 18.91
CA SER A 721 -89.80 -8.15 20.16
C SER A 721 -90.64 -6.94 20.59
N GLU A 722 -91.95 -7.16 20.55
CA GLU A 722 -93.10 -6.39 21.06
C GLU A 722 -92.83 -5.25 22.06
N ALA A 723 -93.45 -4.09 21.79
CA ALA A 723 -93.56 -3.00 22.74
C ALA A 723 -94.86 -3.15 23.58
N GLU A 724 -94.73 -3.07 24.90
CA GLU A 724 -95.87 -2.80 25.80
C GLU A 724 -95.65 -1.47 26.54
N ASN A 725 -96.76 -0.80 26.87
CA ASN A 725 -96.75 0.61 27.27
C ASN A 725 -96.31 0.84 28.72
N THR A 726 -95.59 1.93 28.96
CA THR A 726 -95.92 2.84 30.07
C THR A 726 -95.36 4.24 29.81
N ASP A 727 -96.24 5.20 29.53
CA ASP A 727 -95.89 6.63 29.57
C ASP A 727 -95.73 7.08 31.03
N LYS A 728 -94.51 7.47 31.43
CA LYS A 728 -94.29 8.67 32.27
C LYS A 728 -92.83 9.08 32.49
N GLU A 729 -92.74 10.36 32.86
CA GLU A 729 -91.60 11.09 33.43
C GLU A 729 -90.44 11.50 32.50
N LYS A 730 -89.73 12.53 32.95
CA LYS A 730 -88.86 13.40 32.16
C LYS A 730 -87.44 13.39 32.72
N ASN A 731 -86.46 13.53 31.82
CA ASN A 731 -85.15 14.14 32.11
C ASN A 731 -84.51 13.83 33.47
N GLU A 732 -84.17 12.57 33.73
CA GLU A 732 -83.16 12.25 34.74
C GLU A 732 -81.83 11.85 34.06
N ALA A 733 -80.87 12.79 34.07
CA ALA A 733 -79.48 12.45 33.82
C ALA A 733 -78.95 11.76 35.09
N SER A 734 -78.83 10.43 35.04
CA SER A 734 -78.38 9.60 36.15
C SER A 734 -77.00 10.03 36.67
N LYS A 735 -76.95 10.58 37.88
CA LYS A 735 -75.69 10.92 38.55
C LYS A 735 -75.00 9.66 39.05
N SER A 736 -73.73 9.49 38.71
CA SER A 736 -72.80 8.66 39.49
C SER A 736 -72.46 9.35 40.82
N GLU A 737 -71.97 8.57 41.79
CA GLU A 737 -71.57 9.10 43.10
C GLU A 737 -70.31 10.02 43.01
N THR A 738 -69.51 9.86 41.96
CA THR A 738 -68.59 10.90 41.47
C THR A 738 -69.31 11.82 40.49
N GLY A 739 -69.17 13.14 40.65
CA GLY A 739 -69.95 14.18 39.96
C GLY A 739 -69.60 14.44 38.48
N ASP A 740 -69.30 13.39 37.73
CA ASP A 740 -69.01 13.42 36.29
C ASP A 740 -70.29 13.38 35.45
N ILE A 741 -70.19 13.76 34.17
CA ILE A 741 -71.31 13.76 33.22
C ILE A 741 -71.04 12.73 32.12
N LEU A 742 -71.90 11.72 32.00
CA LEU A 742 -71.95 10.83 30.83
C LEU A 742 -72.31 11.64 29.58
N LEU A 743 -71.50 11.53 28.52
CA LEU A 743 -71.77 12.21 27.25
C LEU A 743 -72.39 11.27 26.22
N ASP A 744 -71.64 10.26 25.77
CA ASP A 744 -72.02 9.41 24.64
C ASP A 744 -71.44 7.99 24.74
N LYS A 745 -72.10 7.05 24.04
CA LYS A 745 -71.59 5.70 23.76
C LYS A 745 -71.21 5.60 22.28
N ILE A 746 -70.02 5.10 21.99
CA ILE A 746 -69.50 4.91 20.63
C ILE A 746 -69.20 3.41 20.44
N SER A 747 -70.00 2.72 19.64
CA SER A 747 -69.71 1.34 19.20
C SER A 747 -68.98 1.38 17.86
N LEU A 748 -67.83 0.70 17.78
CA LEU A 748 -66.93 0.78 16.64
C LEU A 748 -66.50 -0.62 16.19
N GLN A 749 -66.76 -0.95 14.93
CA GLN A 749 -66.27 -2.16 14.26
C GLN A 749 -65.09 -1.78 13.33
N PRO A 750 -63.85 -2.19 13.62
CA PRO A 750 -62.71 -1.97 12.73
C PRO A 750 -62.89 -2.67 11.39
N LEU A 751 -62.26 -2.16 10.34
CA LEU A 751 -62.39 -2.73 8.99
C LEU A 751 -61.93 -4.20 8.92
N LYS A 752 -62.65 -5.01 8.15
CA LYS A 752 -62.41 -6.45 7.95
C LYS A 752 -61.54 -6.65 6.71
N VAL A 753 -60.34 -7.22 6.84
CA VAL A 753 -59.49 -7.53 5.68
C VAL A 753 -59.98 -8.82 5.02
N LEU A 754 -59.92 -8.90 3.69
CA LEU A 754 -60.42 -10.03 2.91
C LEU A 754 -59.36 -10.66 2.01
N GLY A 755 -59.56 -11.94 1.68
CA GLY A 755 -58.82 -12.63 0.63
C GLY A 755 -59.24 -12.16 -0.77
N LEU A 756 -58.48 -12.59 -1.78
CA LEU A 756 -58.84 -12.41 -3.18
C LEU A 756 -59.65 -13.60 -3.65
N GLU A 757 -60.91 -13.38 -4.00
CA GLU A 757 -61.73 -14.40 -4.67
C GLU A 757 -61.52 -14.32 -6.19
N LYS A 758 -61.75 -15.44 -6.89
CA LYS A 758 -61.58 -15.51 -8.34
C LYS A 758 -62.77 -14.90 -9.08
N THR A 759 -62.61 -13.69 -9.62
CA THR A 759 -63.65 -13.01 -10.40
C THR A 759 -63.68 -13.52 -11.85
N ASN A 760 -64.86 -13.98 -12.31
CA ASN A 760 -65.04 -14.54 -13.67
C ASN A 760 -64.66 -13.59 -14.81
N GLU A 761 -64.73 -12.28 -14.61
CA GLU A 761 -64.39 -11.26 -15.61
C GLU A 761 -62.88 -11.17 -15.92
N ASN A 762 -62.02 -11.64 -15.01
CA ASN A 762 -60.59 -11.37 -15.07
C ASN A 762 -59.77 -12.66 -14.96
N GLN A 763 -59.39 -13.23 -16.11
CA GLN A 763 -58.68 -14.52 -16.22
C GLN A 763 -57.35 -14.61 -15.45
N ARG A 764 -56.76 -13.47 -15.06
CA ARG A 764 -55.55 -13.42 -14.22
C ARG A 764 -55.81 -13.45 -12.72
N SER A 765 -57.07 -13.32 -12.29
CA SER A 765 -57.43 -13.44 -10.87
C SER A 765 -57.12 -14.87 -10.38
N ARG A 766 -56.42 -14.95 -9.25
CA ARG A 766 -56.15 -16.17 -8.52
C ARG A 766 -56.93 -16.09 -7.21
N ASP A 767 -57.48 -17.21 -6.77
CA ASP A 767 -57.96 -17.34 -5.40
C ASP A 767 -56.75 -17.29 -4.46
N VAL A 768 -56.77 -16.35 -3.51
CA VAL A 768 -55.70 -16.13 -2.53
C VAL A 768 -56.34 -15.93 -1.15
N PRO A 769 -56.42 -16.99 -0.33
CA PRO A 769 -56.95 -16.89 1.02
C PRO A 769 -56.05 -16.05 1.92
N LEU A 770 -56.68 -15.34 2.84
CA LEU A 770 -56.02 -14.51 3.85
C LEU A 770 -55.49 -15.41 4.98
N ALA A 771 -54.19 -15.69 4.97
CA ALA A 771 -53.57 -16.75 5.78
C ALA A 771 -53.26 -16.35 7.24
N ARG A 772 -53.41 -15.06 7.58
CA ARG A 772 -53.44 -14.51 8.95
C ARG A 772 -53.94 -13.07 8.90
N VAL A 773 -54.74 -12.67 9.90
CA VAL A 773 -54.90 -11.27 10.30
C VAL A 773 -54.31 -11.09 11.71
N TYR A 774 -53.71 -9.94 11.95
CA TYR A 774 -53.36 -9.47 13.30
C TYR A 774 -53.71 -8.00 13.41
N GLY A 775 -54.33 -7.59 14.51
CA GLY A 775 -54.76 -6.22 14.72
C GLY A 775 -54.23 -5.62 16.00
N GLU A 776 -53.93 -4.32 15.97
CA GLU A 776 -53.75 -3.47 17.14
C GLU A 776 -54.68 -2.27 17.05
N ILE A 777 -55.33 -1.93 18.16
CA ILE A 777 -56.16 -0.74 18.32
C ILE A 777 -55.56 0.12 19.42
N ALA A 778 -55.39 1.43 19.19
CA ALA A 778 -55.03 2.39 20.22
C ALA A 778 -56.07 3.52 20.29
N VAL A 779 -56.60 3.77 21.48
CA VAL A 779 -57.60 4.83 21.72
C VAL A 779 -56.91 6.01 22.38
N ARG A 780 -57.02 7.18 21.75
CA ARG A 780 -56.61 8.49 22.25
C ARG A 780 -57.86 9.29 22.64
N LYS A 781 -57.74 10.16 23.63
CA LYS A 781 -58.83 11.00 24.15
C LYS A 781 -58.36 12.44 24.31
N SER A 782 -59.28 13.40 24.23
CA SER A 782 -58.99 14.79 24.62
C SER A 782 -58.64 14.90 26.11
N ARG A 783 -58.15 16.08 26.54
CA ARG A 783 -57.84 16.35 27.95
C ARG A 783 -59.09 16.47 28.85
N THR A 784 -60.24 16.86 28.29
CA THR A 784 -61.51 17.09 29.01
C THR A 784 -62.36 15.83 29.22
N LEU A 785 -62.02 14.74 28.53
CA LEU A 785 -62.79 13.50 28.52
C LEU A 785 -62.05 12.38 29.27
N SER A 786 -62.78 11.54 29.98
CA SER A 786 -62.43 10.14 30.25
C SER A 786 -63.06 9.22 29.19
N VAL A 787 -62.45 8.07 28.95
CA VAL A 787 -62.93 7.04 28.02
C VAL A 787 -62.75 5.67 28.67
N SER A 788 -63.80 4.88 28.76
CA SER A 788 -63.80 3.52 29.30
C SER A 788 -64.49 2.54 28.35
N THR A 789 -64.34 1.24 28.57
CA THR A 789 -65.03 0.18 27.82
C THR A 789 -66.14 -0.44 28.66
N SER A 790 -67.34 -0.61 28.09
CA SER A 790 -68.46 -1.30 28.74
C SER A 790 -68.26 -2.81 28.78
N ASN A 791 -67.95 -3.40 27.63
CA ASN A 791 -67.69 -4.83 27.45
C ASN A 791 -66.50 -4.99 26.49
N LEU A 792 -65.70 -6.03 26.69
CA LEU A 792 -64.76 -6.53 25.68
C LEU A 792 -65.31 -7.86 25.14
N GLU A 793 -65.21 -8.05 23.83
CA GLU A 793 -65.40 -9.36 23.21
C GLU A 793 -64.21 -10.28 23.54
N GLU A 794 -64.44 -11.59 23.64
CA GLU A 794 -63.39 -12.61 23.86
C GLU A 794 -62.30 -12.62 22.78
N GLN A 795 -62.59 -12.04 21.60
CA GLN A 795 -61.64 -11.88 20.49
C GLN A 795 -60.72 -10.66 20.61
N LEU A 796 -60.95 -9.79 21.60
CA LEU A 796 -60.25 -8.52 21.80
C LEU A 796 -59.46 -8.52 23.13
N ASP A 797 -58.14 -8.64 23.04
CA ASP A 797 -57.25 -8.82 24.19
C ASP A 797 -56.64 -7.46 24.61
N PRO A 798 -56.91 -6.95 25.84
CA PRO A 798 -56.41 -5.66 26.31
C PRO A 798 -54.92 -5.72 26.66
N ILE A 799 -54.17 -4.68 26.27
CA ILE A 799 -52.71 -4.63 26.41
C ILE A 799 -52.21 -3.29 26.96
N ASP A 800 -51.03 -3.29 27.60
CA ASP A 800 -50.31 -2.06 27.90
C ASP A 800 -49.95 -1.35 26.57
N ILE A 801 -50.09 -0.03 26.54
CA ILE A 801 -49.65 0.86 25.45
C ILE A 801 -48.18 0.61 25.08
N ARG A 802 -47.37 0.14 26.04
CA ARG A 802 -45.96 -0.28 25.86
C ARG A 802 -45.78 -1.55 25.04
N GLU A 803 -46.80 -2.41 24.90
CA GLU A 803 -46.75 -3.63 24.09
C GLU A 803 -47.03 -3.41 22.60
N LEU A 804 -47.59 -2.26 22.20
CA LEU A 804 -47.89 -1.92 20.81
C LEU A 804 -46.65 -2.04 19.90
N LYS A 805 -46.87 -2.57 18.68
CA LYS A 805 -45.82 -2.87 17.67
C LYS A 805 -46.13 -2.23 16.32
N LEU A 806 -47.40 -2.05 15.98
CA LEU A 806 -47.88 -1.47 14.73
C LEU A 806 -48.20 0.03 14.85
N LEU A 807 -48.53 0.48 16.07
CA LEU A 807 -48.89 1.86 16.43
C LEU A 807 -47.83 2.49 17.36
N PRO A 808 -47.76 3.84 17.44
CA PRO A 808 -46.94 4.53 18.44
C PRO A 808 -47.35 4.16 19.86
N LYS A 809 -46.39 4.16 20.80
CA LYS A 809 -46.60 3.82 22.22
C LYS A 809 -47.20 5.00 23.00
N GLU A 810 -48.32 5.48 22.50
CA GLU A 810 -49.01 6.72 22.88
C GLU A 810 -50.53 6.53 22.72
N GLY A 811 -51.24 6.42 23.84
CA GLY A 811 -52.68 6.23 23.89
C GLY A 811 -53.20 6.34 25.32
N PHE A 812 -54.48 6.02 25.52
CA PHE A 812 -55.10 5.85 26.84
C PHE A 812 -55.53 4.38 27.07
N LEU A 813 -56.05 3.72 26.03
CA LEU A 813 -56.32 2.28 26.00
C LEU A 813 -55.66 1.65 24.76
N ALA A 814 -55.27 0.38 24.87
CA ALA A 814 -54.72 -0.39 23.76
C ALA A 814 -55.24 -1.83 23.78
N PHE A 815 -55.47 -2.40 22.60
CA PHE A 815 -56.04 -3.73 22.42
C PHE A 815 -55.37 -4.45 21.24
N ARG A 816 -55.36 -5.79 21.24
CA ARG A 816 -54.95 -6.62 20.09
C ARG A 816 -56.00 -7.66 19.74
N TYR A 817 -56.03 -8.08 18.47
CA TYR A 817 -56.90 -9.16 18.00
C TYR A 817 -56.20 -10.04 16.96
N PHE A 818 -56.66 -11.29 16.82
CA PHE A 818 -56.10 -12.30 15.91
C PHE A 818 -57.13 -12.88 14.93
N SER A 819 -58.39 -12.50 15.09
CA SER A 819 -59.56 -12.88 14.27
C SER A 819 -60.37 -11.63 13.90
N GLN A 820 -61.28 -11.75 12.93
CA GLN A 820 -62.18 -10.69 12.49
C GLN A 820 -63.54 -11.28 12.05
N PRO A 821 -64.66 -10.55 12.19
CA PRO A 821 -64.79 -9.20 12.74
C PRO A 821 -64.59 -9.15 14.27
N VAL A 822 -64.39 -7.94 14.79
CA VAL A 822 -64.42 -7.60 16.22
C VAL A 822 -65.18 -6.29 16.40
N SER A 823 -65.75 -6.05 17.59
CA SER A 823 -66.30 -4.75 17.98
C SER A 823 -65.66 -4.21 19.27
N LEU A 824 -65.73 -2.89 19.43
CA LEU A 824 -65.21 -2.15 20.58
C LEU A 824 -66.23 -1.08 20.98
N GLU A 825 -66.78 -1.21 22.18
CA GLU A 825 -67.62 -0.17 22.79
C GLU A 825 -66.78 0.78 23.64
N LEU A 826 -66.88 2.07 23.37
CA LEU A 826 -66.27 3.14 24.15
C LEU A 826 -67.35 4.02 24.77
N ILE A 827 -67.31 4.20 26.09
CA ILE A 827 -68.10 5.18 26.83
C ILE A 827 -67.24 6.42 27.07
N SER A 828 -67.76 7.62 26.84
CA SER A 828 -67.05 8.85 27.22
C SER A 828 -67.79 9.66 28.27
N THR A 829 -67.02 10.12 29.26
CA THR A 829 -67.46 10.89 30.42
C THR A 829 -66.68 12.21 30.49
N ARG A 830 -67.35 13.30 30.88
CA ARG A 830 -66.75 14.62 31.07
C ARG A 830 -66.53 14.86 32.56
N HIS A 831 -65.28 15.09 32.93
CA HIS A 831 -64.93 15.46 34.31
C HIS A 831 -65.25 16.93 34.59
N LYS A 832 -65.62 17.22 35.85
CA LYS A 832 -65.54 18.58 36.39
C LYS A 832 -64.08 18.95 36.64
N ILE A 833 -63.72 20.19 36.33
CA ILE A 833 -62.33 20.67 36.45
C ILE A 833 -62.07 21.08 37.90
N GLN A 834 -61.08 20.46 38.53
CA GLN A 834 -60.50 20.90 39.80
C GLN A 834 -59.76 22.25 39.59
N GLU A 835 -59.70 23.11 40.60
CA GLU A 835 -59.00 24.40 40.46
C GLU A 835 -57.53 24.23 40.07
N VAL A 836 -57.05 25.16 39.23
CA VAL A 836 -55.76 25.09 38.56
C VAL A 836 -54.72 25.81 39.41
N ILE A 837 -53.54 25.20 39.59
CA ILE A 837 -52.38 25.83 40.24
C ILE A 837 -52.06 27.15 39.53
N GLU A 838 -52.33 28.27 40.20
CA GLU A 838 -52.25 29.61 39.63
C GLU A 838 -50.81 30.14 39.57
N THR A 839 -49.96 29.68 40.49
CA THR A 839 -48.58 30.14 40.64
C THR A 839 -47.60 28.99 40.74
N ILE A 840 -46.59 28.99 39.86
CA ILE A 840 -45.51 28.00 39.80
C ILE A 840 -44.19 28.71 40.04
N ILE A 841 -43.50 28.34 41.12
CA ILE A 841 -42.13 28.77 41.41
C ILE A 841 -41.20 27.73 40.79
N MET A 842 -40.64 28.05 39.62
CA MET A 842 -39.77 27.16 38.87
C MET A 842 -38.45 26.90 39.60
N LYS A 843 -37.92 27.93 40.27
CA LYS A 843 -36.72 27.86 41.10
C LYS A 843 -36.82 28.83 42.28
N SER A 844 -36.52 28.34 43.48
CA SER A 844 -36.26 29.15 44.67
C SER A 844 -34.79 29.05 45.06
N LEU A 845 -34.12 30.18 45.26
CA LEU A 845 -32.76 30.28 45.74
C LEU A 845 -32.75 31.13 47.02
N VAL A 846 -32.49 30.53 48.18
CA VAL A 846 -32.41 31.24 49.47
C VAL A 846 -30.96 31.29 49.93
N GLU A 847 -30.37 32.47 49.92
CA GLU A 847 -28.98 32.69 50.32
C GLU A 847 -28.96 33.33 51.71
N VAL A 848 -28.32 32.69 52.69
CA VAL A 848 -28.33 33.11 54.10
C VAL A 848 -26.91 33.34 54.59
N VAL A 849 -26.62 34.53 55.10
CA VAL A 849 -25.32 34.88 55.70
C VAL A 849 -25.47 34.93 57.21
N VAL A 850 -24.77 34.04 57.92
CA VAL A 850 -24.90 33.89 59.37
C VAL A 850 -23.73 34.57 60.09
N THR A 851 -23.97 35.75 60.68
CA THR A 851 -22.91 36.49 61.38
C THR A 851 -22.62 35.93 62.77
N LYS A 852 -21.47 36.31 63.34
CA LYS A 852 -21.11 35.98 64.74
C LYS A 852 -21.97 36.68 65.79
N GLU A 853 -22.71 37.72 65.39
CA GLU A 853 -23.40 38.65 66.30
C GLU A 853 -24.83 38.22 66.65
N GLY A 854 -25.38 37.23 65.94
CA GLY A 854 -26.76 36.75 66.10
C GLY A 854 -27.75 37.38 65.11
N ARG A 855 -27.28 38.09 64.09
CA ARG A 855 -28.11 38.54 62.96
C ARG A 855 -27.73 37.74 61.72
N SER A 856 -28.71 37.31 60.94
CA SER A 856 -28.49 36.66 59.65
C SER A 856 -29.15 37.46 58.53
N THR A 857 -28.43 37.66 57.43
CA THR A 857 -28.93 38.39 56.25
C THR A 857 -29.39 37.38 55.20
N TYR A 858 -30.63 37.52 54.75
CA TYR A 858 -31.29 36.64 53.79
C TYR A 858 -31.44 37.37 52.45
N ARG A 859 -30.99 36.74 51.35
CA ARG A 859 -31.27 37.13 49.97
C ARG A 859 -32.00 35.98 49.29
N CYS A 860 -33.31 36.08 49.17
CA CYS A 860 -34.16 35.04 48.63
C CYS A 860 -34.62 35.44 47.22
N ARG A 861 -34.32 34.62 46.21
CA ARG A 861 -34.58 34.88 44.79
C ARG A 861 -35.47 33.78 44.21
N TYR A 862 -36.63 34.17 43.69
CA TYR A 862 -37.66 33.25 43.21
C TYR A 862 -37.95 33.53 41.73
N LEU A 863 -37.80 32.52 40.88
CA LEU A 863 -38.19 32.56 39.47
C LEU A 863 -39.62 32.02 39.35
N ILE A 864 -40.58 32.93 39.22
CA ILE A 864 -42.02 32.65 39.35
C ILE A 864 -42.72 32.84 38.00
N LYS A 865 -43.60 31.89 37.66
CA LYS A 865 -44.57 31.98 36.57
C LYS A 865 -45.97 31.90 37.18
N SER A 866 -46.75 32.97 37.06
CA SER A 866 -48.02 33.13 37.77
C SER A 866 -49.10 33.75 36.87
N SER A 867 -50.34 33.26 36.97
CA SER A 867 -51.51 33.89 36.37
C SER A 867 -51.99 35.13 37.13
N GLU A 868 -51.57 35.33 38.38
CA GLU A 868 -51.89 36.50 39.19
C GLU A 868 -51.24 37.77 38.59
N ARG A 869 -51.96 38.90 38.69
CA ARG A 869 -51.63 40.16 38.01
C ARG A 869 -51.57 41.40 38.90
N GLN A 870 -51.87 41.28 40.19
CA GLN A 870 -51.97 42.44 41.09
C GLN A 870 -51.14 42.25 42.36
N GLN A 871 -51.53 41.34 43.25
CA GLN A 871 -50.81 41.07 44.50
C GLN A 871 -50.61 39.56 44.66
N LEU A 872 -49.43 39.15 45.15
CA LEU A 872 -49.07 37.77 45.47
C LEU A 872 -48.83 37.66 46.99
N LYS A 873 -49.45 36.65 47.61
CA LYS A 873 -49.41 36.37 49.06
C LYS A 873 -48.10 35.68 49.45
N VAL A 874 -47.38 36.22 50.43
CA VAL A 874 -46.12 35.66 50.95
C VAL A 874 -46.14 35.64 52.49
N ALA A 875 -45.77 34.52 53.09
CA ALA A 875 -45.53 34.43 54.53
C ALA A 875 -44.03 34.57 54.80
N LEU A 876 -43.67 35.60 55.59
CA LEU A 876 -42.29 35.89 55.96
C LEU A 876 -42.04 35.54 57.44
N PRO A 877 -40.80 35.20 57.83
CA PRO A 877 -40.53 34.80 59.20
C PRO A 877 -40.64 36.00 60.16
N GLU A 878 -41.36 35.87 61.27
CA GLU A 878 -41.61 36.98 62.20
C GLU A 878 -40.32 37.61 62.75
N ASN A 879 -40.34 38.89 63.13
CA ASN A 879 -39.17 39.65 63.61
C ASN A 879 -38.01 39.74 62.59
N MET A 880 -38.36 39.94 61.31
CA MET A 880 -37.42 40.34 60.26
C MET A 880 -37.47 41.85 59.97
N GLU A 881 -36.33 42.40 59.52
CA GLU A 881 -36.18 43.76 59.02
C GLU A 881 -35.97 43.73 57.49
N PRO A 882 -36.94 44.18 56.67
CA PRO A 882 -36.77 44.25 55.22
C PRO A 882 -35.74 45.32 54.84
N LEU A 883 -34.81 44.97 53.95
CA LEU A 883 -33.77 45.86 53.41
C LEU A 883 -34.12 46.31 51.98
N SER A 884 -34.57 45.40 51.13
CA SER A 884 -34.97 45.68 49.75
C SER A 884 -35.84 44.55 49.19
N ILE A 885 -36.90 44.89 48.48
CA ILE A 885 -37.81 43.94 47.84
C ILE A 885 -37.99 44.41 46.40
N THR A 886 -37.76 43.50 45.44
CA THR A 886 -37.88 43.82 44.00
C THR A 886 -38.66 42.78 43.23
N VAL A 887 -39.41 43.22 42.24
CA VAL A 887 -40.15 42.38 41.28
C VAL A 887 -39.69 42.78 39.87
N ALA A 888 -39.24 41.80 39.08
CA ALA A 888 -38.60 42.01 37.77
C ALA A 888 -37.43 43.03 37.79
N GLY A 889 -36.79 43.23 38.96
CA GLY A 889 -35.71 44.19 39.18
C GLY A 889 -36.14 45.61 39.59
N GLN A 890 -37.44 45.92 39.61
CA GLN A 890 -37.95 47.19 40.15
C GLN A 890 -38.28 47.07 41.64
N PRO A 891 -38.01 48.08 42.49
CA PRO A 891 -38.34 48.04 43.91
C PRO A 891 -39.85 48.20 44.15
N VAL A 892 -40.39 47.41 45.08
CA VAL A 892 -41.83 47.33 45.37
C VAL A 892 -42.06 47.38 46.89
N PRO A 893 -43.06 48.14 47.41
CA PRO A 893 -43.41 48.11 48.82
C PRO A 893 -43.98 46.74 49.25
N LEU A 894 -43.84 46.43 50.54
CA LEU A 894 -44.40 45.24 51.16
C LEU A 894 -45.59 45.65 52.03
N GLU A 895 -46.79 45.20 51.67
CA GLU A 895 -48.03 45.51 52.39
C GLU A 895 -48.33 44.38 53.38
N LYS A 896 -48.63 44.67 54.65
CA LYS A 896 -48.93 43.64 55.65
C LYS A 896 -50.42 43.27 55.62
N ASP A 897 -50.72 41.98 55.70
CA ASP A 897 -52.07 41.50 55.91
C ASP A 897 -52.53 41.74 57.36
N GLU A 898 -53.41 42.73 57.55
CA GLU A 898 -54.00 43.08 58.86
C GLU A 898 -55.10 42.11 59.32
N GLN A 899 -55.60 41.21 58.46
CA GLN A 899 -56.64 40.24 58.78
C GLN A 899 -56.06 38.88 59.21
N SER A 900 -54.84 38.56 58.82
CA SER A 900 -54.12 37.38 59.30
C SER A 900 -53.73 37.48 60.78
N GLN A 901 -54.08 36.46 61.59
CA GLN A 901 -53.48 36.29 62.92
C GLN A 901 -52.06 35.74 62.77
N SER A 902 -51.15 36.16 63.64
CA SER A 902 -49.74 35.72 63.64
C SER A 902 -49.59 34.35 64.31
N GLU A 903 -49.99 33.29 63.61
CA GLU A 903 -49.82 31.91 64.06
C GLU A 903 -48.40 31.39 63.73
N ASP A 904 -47.87 30.54 64.62
CA ASP A 904 -46.59 29.81 64.52
C ASP A 904 -45.35 30.57 64.00
N GLY A 905 -45.24 31.87 64.32
CA GLY A 905 -44.02 32.66 64.11
C GLY A 905 -43.82 33.14 62.67
N TRP A 906 -44.90 33.21 61.90
CA TRP A 906 -44.95 33.81 60.56
C TRP A 906 -45.79 35.08 60.55
N SER A 907 -45.52 35.97 59.59
CA SER A 907 -46.37 37.11 59.29
C SER A 907 -46.62 37.20 57.78
N THR A 908 -47.90 37.35 57.42
CA THR A 908 -48.33 37.37 56.01
C THR A 908 -48.29 38.79 55.45
N PHE A 909 -47.83 38.89 54.20
CA PHE A 909 -47.71 40.12 53.44
C PHE A 909 -48.16 39.90 51.99
N PHE A 910 -48.49 40.99 51.33
CA PHE A 910 -48.74 41.05 49.89
C PHE A 910 -47.59 41.80 49.19
N ILE A 911 -47.12 41.22 48.09
CA ILE A 911 -46.18 41.85 47.16
C ILE A 911 -46.97 42.23 45.90
N ASN A 912 -46.89 43.50 45.48
CA ASN A 912 -47.47 43.92 44.20
C ASN A 912 -46.66 43.32 43.03
N VAL A 913 -47.32 42.53 42.17
CA VAL A 913 -46.73 41.80 41.03
C VAL A 913 -47.28 42.26 39.67
N ALA A 914 -47.83 43.47 39.62
CA ALA A 914 -48.26 44.11 38.38
C ALA A 914 -47.08 44.26 37.40
N ARG A 915 -47.29 43.84 36.15
CA ARG A 915 -46.25 43.78 35.11
C ARG A 915 -46.83 43.89 33.70
N ASP A 916 -46.09 44.53 32.81
CA ASP A 916 -46.45 44.67 31.38
C ASP A 916 -46.22 43.37 30.56
N GLN A 917 -45.61 42.36 31.17
CA GLN A 917 -45.24 41.10 30.54
C GLN A 917 -46.37 40.06 30.61
N SER A 918 -46.38 39.12 29.67
CA SER A 918 -47.44 38.10 29.60
C SER A 918 -47.43 37.16 30.82
N SER A 919 -48.59 36.62 31.19
CA SER A 919 -48.70 35.65 32.30
C SER A 919 -47.96 34.32 32.04
N ASP A 920 -47.58 34.04 30.78
CA ASP A 920 -46.84 32.85 30.42
C ASP A 920 -45.31 32.99 30.62
N GLN A 921 -44.81 34.23 30.77
CA GLN A 921 -43.38 34.52 30.98
C GLN A 921 -43.01 34.46 32.47
N PRO A 922 -41.90 33.80 32.85
CA PRO A 922 -41.39 33.80 34.20
C PRO A 922 -40.68 35.13 34.52
N PHE A 923 -40.87 35.63 35.74
CA PHE A 923 -40.23 36.82 36.26
C PHE A 923 -39.57 36.53 37.62
N LEU A 924 -38.65 37.40 38.06
CA LEU A 924 -37.89 37.20 39.28
C LEU A 924 -38.37 38.13 40.40
N ILE A 925 -38.64 37.55 41.59
CA ILE A 925 -38.82 38.30 42.84
C ILE A 925 -37.56 38.13 43.70
N THR A 926 -37.00 39.23 44.20
CA THR A 926 -35.93 39.22 45.23
C THR A 926 -36.43 39.80 46.54
N LEU A 927 -36.24 39.07 47.63
CA LEU A 927 -36.46 39.52 49.00
C LEU A 927 -35.11 39.61 49.71
N LEU A 928 -34.73 40.80 50.18
CA LEU A 928 -33.53 41.03 50.99
C LEU A 928 -33.95 41.54 52.37
N PHE A 929 -33.57 40.83 53.43
CA PHE A 929 -33.92 41.18 54.81
C PHE A 929 -32.87 40.68 55.82
N THR A 930 -32.92 41.17 57.07
CA THR A 930 -32.18 40.56 58.20
C THR A 930 -33.15 39.97 59.22
N LYS A 931 -32.75 38.89 59.90
CA LYS A 931 -33.49 38.31 61.03
C LYS A 931 -32.52 37.95 62.16
N SER A 932 -32.99 38.10 63.40
CA SER A 932 -32.27 37.62 64.59
C SER A 932 -32.31 36.09 64.66
N VAL A 933 -31.16 35.45 64.89
CA VAL A 933 -30.96 33.99 64.86
C VAL A 933 -30.01 33.60 66.02
N PRO A 934 -30.21 32.48 66.73
CA PRO A 934 -29.36 32.05 67.84
C PRO A 934 -27.86 32.06 67.51
N ARG A 935 -27.04 32.55 68.46
CA ARG A 935 -25.63 32.84 68.23
C ARG A 935 -24.78 31.57 68.17
N ILE A 936 -24.18 31.32 67.01
CA ILE A 936 -23.16 30.28 66.77
C ILE A 936 -21.92 30.42 67.68
N THR A 937 -21.74 31.55 68.37
CA THR A 937 -20.64 31.75 69.32
C THR A 937 -20.87 31.11 70.71
N GLU A 938 -22.12 30.78 71.08
CA GLU A 938 -22.51 30.41 72.46
C GLU A 938 -22.19 28.96 72.84
N SER A 939 -21.90 28.08 71.87
CA SER A 939 -21.51 26.68 72.13
C SER A 939 -20.32 26.23 71.27
N PHE A 940 -19.90 24.98 71.46
CA PHE A 940 -18.89 24.32 70.63
C PHE A 940 -19.49 23.61 69.40
N GLY A 941 -20.81 23.56 69.31
CA GLY A 941 -21.58 22.93 68.25
C GLY A 941 -23.07 22.90 68.61
N GLY A 942 -23.93 22.85 67.61
CA GLY A 942 -25.38 22.91 67.80
C GLY A 942 -26.15 22.65 66.52
N ASN A 943 -27.45 22.91 66.56
CA ASN A 943 -28.32 22.91 65.39
C ASN A 943 -28.80 24.34 65.14
N LEU A 944 -28.75 24.77 63.89
CA LEU A 944 -29.17 26.08 63.42
C LEU A 944 -30.42 25.89 62.56
N LYS A 945 -31.57 26.35 63.06
CA LYS A 945 -32.82 26.47 62.31
C LYS A 945 -32.85 27.81 61.59
N LEU A 946 -33.05 27.80 60.28
CA LEU A 946 -33.17 28.98 59.43
C LEU A 946 -34.52 28.91 58.69
N PRO A 947 -35.50 29.79 59.01
CA PRO A 947 -36.79 29.80 58.32
C PRO A 947 -36.66 30.37 56.89
N LEU A 948 -37.46 29.83 55.97
CA LEU A 948 -37.40 30.12 54.53
C LEU A 948 -38.75 30.71 54.07
N PRO A 949 -38.81 31.85 53.34
CA PRO A 949 -40.08 32.46 52.96
C PRO A 949 -40.98 31.55 52.11
N LEU A 950 -42.26 31.48 52.48
CA LEU A 950 -43.31 30.69 51.83
C LEU A 950 -44.21 31.60 50.97
N PHE A 951 -44.72 31.07 49.87
CA PHE A 951 -45.67 31.76 48.97
C PHE A 951 -47.01 31.02 48.97
N GLY A 952 -48.12 31.76 48.85
CA GLY A 952 -49.48 31.23 49.06
C GLY A 952 -50.00 31.41 50.50
N GLY A 953 -49.16 31.93 51.40
CA GLY A 953 -49.45 32.00 52.84
C GLY A 953 -48.71 30.91 53.61
N ILE A 954 -49.27 30.48 54.74
CA ILE A 954 -48.70 29.42 55.59
C ILE A 954 -48.97 28.03 54.98
N ASP A 955 -50.20 27.80 54.48
CA ASP A 955 -50.64 26.52 53.91
C ASP A 955 -50.26 26.29 52.43
N GLY A 956 -49.54 27.23 51.81
CA GLY A 956 -49.07 27.11 50.41
C GLY A 956 -50.17 27.17 49.34
N GLU A 957 -51.32 27.80 49.63
CA GLU A 957 -52.50 27.83 48.74
C GLU A 957 -52.14 28.25 47.29
N ASN A 958 -52.58 27.47 46.31
CA ASN A 958 -52.41 27.66 44.86
C ASN A 958 -50.97 27.86 44.33
N VAL A 959 -49.94 27.64 45.17
CA VAL A 959 -48.52 27.77 44.81
C VAL A 959 -47.82 26.41 44.78
N VAL A 960 -47.02 26.15 43.73
CA VAL A 960 -46.15 24.97 43.67
C VAL A 960 -44.69 25.36 43.41
N VAL A 961 -43.80 24.98 44.33
CA VAL A 961 -42.34 25.08 44.16
C VAL A 961 -41.81 23.81 43.49
N GLN A 962 -41.11 23.96 42.37
CA GLN A 962 -40.49 22.82 41.66
C GLN A 962 -39.14 22.44 42.25
N GLN A 963 -38.28 23.43 42.52
CA GLN A 963 -36.93 23.22 43.03
C GLN A 963 -36.54 24.34 44.00
N LEU A 964 -36.15 23.95 45.22
CA LEU A 964 -35.58 24.82 46.25
C LEU A 964 -34.07 24.57 46.35
N LYS A 965 -33.29 25.65 46.46
CA LYS A 965 -31.87 25.61 46.78
C LYS A 965 -31.56 26.61 47.88
N THR A 966 -30.85 26.18 48.92
CA THR A 966 -30.47 27.02 50.06
C THR A 966 -28.96 27.05 50.20
N ALA A 967 -28.38 28.24 50.25
CA ALA A 967 -26.93 28.48 50.29
C ALA A 967 -26.55 29.24 51.56
N ILE A 968 -25.91 28.57 52.51
CA ILE A 968 -25.66 29.10 53.87
C ILE A 968 -24.18 29.46 54.00
N TRP A 969 -23.89 30.75 54.17
CA TRP A 969 -22.55 31.28 54.45
C TRP A 969 -22.26 31.28 55.94
N VAL A 970 -21.14 30.68 56.31
CA VAL A 970 -20.72 30.46 57.71
C VAL A 970 -19.26 30.93 57.90
N PRO A 971 -18.94 31.67 58.98
CA PRO A 971 -17.59 32.17 59.23
C PRO A 971 -16.55 31.06 59.40
N ASP A 972 -15.32 31.34 58.96
CA ASP A 972 -14.22 30.37 58.81
C ASP A 972 -13.72 29.65 60.09
N GLN A 973 -14.32 29.92 61.25
CA GLN A 973 -14.06 29.22 62.52
C GLN A 973 -15.04 28.06 62.78
N TYR A 974 -16.10 27.96 61.99
CA TYR A 974 -17.15 26.95 62.11
C TYR A 974 -17.26 26.14 60.81
N THR A 975 -18.12 25.14 60.80
CA THR A 975 -18.48 24.35 59.62
C THR A 975 -19.86 23.76 59.82
N LEU A 976 -20.65 23.64 58.74
CA LEU A 976 -21.81 22.77 58.75
C LEU A 976 -21.34 21.31 58.61
N VAL A 977 -22.15 20.39 59.11
CA VAL A 977 -21.73 18.99 59.39
C VAL A 977 -22.82 17.98 59.02
N GLY A 978 -24.08 18.40 58.93
CA GLY A 978 -25.21 17.60 58.48
C GLY A 978 -26.48 18.44 58.41
N VAL A 979 -27.49 17.97 57.69
CA VAL A 979 -28.79 18.62 57.46
C VAL A 979 -29.91 17.65 57.81
N ALA A 980 -31.15 18.12 57.95
CA ALA A 980 -32.33 17.26 58.07
C ALA A 980 -32.58 16.44 56.77
N ASP A 981 -33.16 15.24 56.93
CA ASP A 981 -33.25 14.16 55.92
C ASP A 981 -33.95 14.52 54.59
N GLU A 982 -34.57 15.70 54.49
CA GLU A 982 -35.35 16.15 53.34
C GLU A 982 -34.60 17.13 52.40
N PHE A 983 -33.33 17.43 52.67
CA PHE A 983 -32.46 18.25 51.82
C PHE A 983 -31.20 17.46 51.42
N GLU A 984 -30.87 17.42 50.13
CA GLU A 984 -29.61 16.83 49.65
C GLU A 984 -28.51 17.92 49.59
N PRO A 985 -27.28 17.66 50.09
CA PRO A 985 -26.16 18.59 49.93
C PRO A 985 -25.59 18.51 48.50
N ASP A 986 -25.56 19.65 47.80
CA ASP A 986 -24.96 19.77 46.47
C ASP A 986 -23.43 19.59 46.53
N ASP A 987 -22.80 20.18 47.55
CA ASP A 987 -21.35 20.18 47.78
C ASP A 987 -20.89 18.92 48.57
N GLN A 988 -21.11 17.71 48.02
CA GLN A 988 -20.71 16.44 48.66
C GLN A 988 -19.24 16.45 49.09
N VAL A 989 -18.96 16.21 50.37
CA VAL A 989 -17.57 16.06 50.86
C VAL A 989 -16.97 14.78 50.27
N PHE A 990 -15.81 14.90 49.61
CA PHE A 990 -15.12 13.76 49.02
C PHE A 990 -13.68 13.60 49.53
N ILE A 991 -13.16 12.38 49.42
CA ILE A 991 -11.84 11.98 49.88
C ILE A 991 -10.81 12.29 48.78
N SER A 992 -10.26 13.51 48.81
CA SER A 992 -9.20 13.96 47.89
C SER A 992 -7.80 13.61 48.43
N GLY A 993 -7.53 12.31 48.61
CA GLY A 993 -6.27 11.80 49.18
C GLY A 993 -6.44 11.18 50.57
N ILE A 994 -5.44 11.30 51.45
CA ILE A 994 -5.43 10.65 52.78
C ILE A 994 -6.37 11.36 53.78
N ILE A 995 -6.68 12.63 53.56
CA ILE A 995 -7.53 13.47 54.41
C ILE A 995 -8.63 14.06 53.50
N PRO A 996 -9.92 14.01 53.89
CA PRO A 996 -11.01 14.58 53.09
C PRO A 996 -10.98 16.11 53.07
N GLY A 997 -11.73 16.71 52.14
CA GLY A 997 -11.93 18.16 52.09
C GLY A 997 -12.63 18.71 53.35
N ARG A 998 -12.54 20.03 53.55
CA ARG A 998 -13.18 20.71 54.71
C ARG A 998 -14.71 20.69 54.68
N GLY A 999 -15.31 20.59 53.50
CA GLY A 999 -16.72 20.94 53.28
C GLY A 999 -16.92 22.43 52.98
N GLY A 1000 -17.96 22.72 52.20
CA GLY A 1000 -18.29 24.04 51.67
C GLY A 1000 -17.22 24.61 50.72
N ILE A 1001 -17.58 25.64 49.96
CA ILE A 1001 -16.69 26.34 49.02
C ILE A 1001 -16.47 27.79 49.46
N GLN A 1002 -15.37 28.40 49.01
CA GLN A 1002 -15.22 29.86 49.01
C GLN A 1002 -15.73 30.35 47.66
N ALA A 1003 -17.01 30.71 47.63
CA ALA A 1003 -17.70 31.25 46.47
C ALA A 1003 -17.50 32.77 46.36
N SER A 1004 -18.03 33.39 45.30
CA SER A 1004 -18.34 34.82 45.26
C SER A 1004 -19.85 35.07 45.37
N GLY A 1005 -20.25 36.33 45.58
CA GLY A 1005 -21.65 36.73 45.70
C GLY A 1005 -22.50 36.63 44.43
N THR A 1006 -21.95 36.14 43.31
CA THR A 1006 -22.66 35.93 42.04
C THR A 1006 -22.65 34.47 41.55
N ASP A 1007 -22.00 33.53 42.25
CA ASP A 1007 -21.82 32.15 41.77
C ASP A 1007 -23.16 31.45 41.47
N PHE A 1008 -24.18 31.70 42.30
CA PHE A 1008 -25.53 31.15 42.16
C PHE A 1008 -26.40 31.84 41.10
N ASP A 1009 -25.95 32.96 40.51
CA ASP A 1009 -26.69 33.68 39.46
C ASP A 1009 -26.85 32.80 38.20
N SER A 1010 -25.84 31.97 37.93
CA SER A 1010 -25.84 30.93 36.90
C SER A 1010 -26.95 29.87 37.10
N TRP A 1011 -27.30 29.59 38.35
CA TRP A 1011 -28.30 28.57 38.71
C TRP A 1011 -29.73 29.11 38.62
N ILE A 1012 -29.98 30.32 39.15
CA ILE A 1012 -31.31 30.96 39.07
C ILE A 1012 -31.61 31.47 37.64
N GLY A 1013 -30.56 31.80 36.86
CA GLY A 1013 -30.67 32.22 35.46
C GLY A 1013 -30.76 33.73 35.25
N ALA A 1014 -30.54 34.52 36.30
CA ALA A 1014 -30.60 35.98 36.28
C ALA A 1014 -29.69 36.59 37.35
N SER A 1015 -28.95 37.65 37.00
CA SER A 1015 -28.08 38.37 37.92
C SER A 1015 -28.87 39.16 38.95
N ALA A 1016 -28.38 39.23 40.19
CA ALA A 1016 -28.97 40.13 41.19
C ALA A 1016 -28.80 41.60 40.74
N GLY A 1017 -29.89 42.37 40.76
CA GLY A 1017 -29.85 43.81 40.45
C GLY A 1017 -29.02 44.56 41.50
N ALA A 1018 -28.00 45.28 41.06
CA ALA A 1018 -26.98 45.89 41.93
C ALA A 1018 -27.50 47.15 42.67
N LEU A 1019 -28.35 46.95 43.69
CA LEU A 1019 -28.96 48.01 44.50
C LEU A 1019 -28.58 47.95 45.99
N VAL A 1020 -28.16 46.79 46.51
CA VAL A 1020 -27.66 46.63 47.89
C VAL A 1020 -26.53 45.59 47.87
N ASP A 1021 -25.45 45.85 48.62
CA ASP A 1021 -24.35 44.89 48.78
C ASP A 1021 -24.76 43.71 49.67
N PHE A 1022 -24.28 42.50 49.35
CA PHE A 1022 -24.65 41.26 50.06
C PHE A 1022 -23.38 40.62 50.66
N PRO A 1023 -23.22 40.63 51.99
CA PRO A 1023 -21.93 40.35 52.63
C PRO A 1023 -21.58 38.85 52.62
N THR A 1024 -20.82 38.40 51.62
CA THR A 1024 -20.46 36.98 51.47
C THR A 1024 -19.20 36.57 52.23
N GLU A 1025 -19.18 36.76 53.55
CA GLU A 1025 -18.03 36.36 54.39
C GLU A 1025 -18.03 34.87 54.74
N GLY A 1026 -16.87 34.22 54.62
CA GLY A 1026 -16.62 32.85 55.10
C GLY A 1026 -16.67 31.79 54.00
N ARG A 1027 -17.33 30.66 54.30
CA ARG A 1027 -17.55 29.56 53.34
C ARG A 1027 -19.04 29.33 53.16
N VAL A 1028 -19.48 29.09 51.93
CA VAL A 1028 -20.86 28.69 51.63
C VAL A 1028 -20.99 27.18 51.60
N PHE A 1029 -22.13 26.69 52.08
CA PHE A 1029 -22.58 25.30 51.98
C PHE A 1029 -23.93 25.32 51.25
N SER A 1030 -24.05 24.60 50.13
CA SER A 1030 -25.27 24.60 49.34
C SER A 1030 -26.03 23.26 49.40
N TYR A 1031 -27.35 23.36 49.54
CA TYR A 1031 -28.31 22.28 49.72
C TYR A 1031 -29.47 22.45 48.73
N SER A 1032 -30.04 21.37 48.21
CA SER A 1032 -31.21 21.41 47.34
C SER A 1032 -32.32 20.43 47.75
N ARG A 1033 -33.54 20.73 47.31
CA ARG A 1033 -34.78 20.01 47.61
C ARG A 1033 -35.75 20.13 46.43
N LEU A 1034 -36.59 19.11 46.25
CA LEU A 1034 -37.76 19.16 45.37
C LEU A 1034 -38.99 19.50 46.23
N GLY A 1035 -39.83 20.43 45.76
CA GLY A 1035 -40.84 21.07 46.61
C GLY A 1035 -40.28 22.24 47.43
N ASP A 1036 -41.11 22.74 48.33
CA ASP A 1036 -40.84 23.80 49.29
C ASP A 1036 -40.43 23.25 50.68
N SER A 1037 -40.16 24.15 51.63
CA SER A 1037 -39.89 23.83 53.04
C SER A 1037 -39.97 25.11 53.90
N PRO A 1038 -40.62 25.09 55.08
CA PRO A 1038 -40.74 26.28 55.95
C PRO A 1038 -39.44 26.62 56.70
N GLU A 1039 -38.58 25.64 56.97
CA GLU A 1039 -37.25 25.85 57.54
C GLU A 1039 -36.22 24.88 56.95
N ILE A 1040 -34.95 25.23 57.09
CA ILE A 1040 -33.83 24.28 56.99
C ILE A 1040 -33.14 24.19 58.35
N SER A 1041 -32.81 22.96 58.77
CA SER A 1041 -32.16 22.68 60.04
C SER A 1041 -30.79 22.05 59.78
N VAL A 1042 -29.71 22.77 60.12
CA VAL A 1042 -28.32 22.36 59.88
C VAL A 1042 -27.51 22.22 61.17
N SER A 1043 -26.86 21.07 61.33
CA SER A 1043 -25.89 20.83 62.41
C SER A 1043 -24.57 21.51 62.10
N TRP A 1044 -24.02 22.25 63.07
CA TRP A 1044 -22.77 22.99 62.95
C TRP A 1044 -21.79 22.67 64.10
N TRP A 1045 -20.48 22.69 63.83
CA TRP A 1045 -19.42 22.53 64.83
C TRP A 1045 -18.41 23.68 64.80
N LYS A 1046 -17.85 24.02 65.97
CA LYS A 1046 -16.73 24.95 66.13
C LYS A 1046 -15.42 24.22 65.83
N LEU A 1047 -14.89 24.41 64.62
CA LEU A 1047 -13.87 23.55 64.03
C LEU A 1047 -12.60 23.45 64.88
N SER A 1048 -12.19 24.54 65.55
CA SER A 1048 -11.01 24.55 66.42
C SER A 1048 -11.15 23.64 67.65
N PHE A 1049 -12.34 23.58 68.26
CA PHE A 1049 -12.62 22.72 69.41
C PHE A 1049 -12.66 21.25 68.99
N SER A 1050 -13.45 20.90 67.97
CA SER A 1050 -13.54 19.52 67.46
C SER A 1050 -12.19 19.02 66.96
N THR A 1051 -11.39 19.88 66.32
CA THR A 1051 -10.01 19.56 65.91
C THR A 1051 -9.14 19.20 67.10
N TRP A 1052 -9.19 19.98 68.19
CA TRP A 1052 -8.39 19.72 69.39
C TRP A 1052 -8.82 18.45 70.12
N VAL A 1053 -10.12 18.24 70.34
CA VAL A 1053 -10.65 17.05 71.03
C VAL A 1053 -10.33 15.77 70.27
N LEU A 1054 -10.68 15.71 68.97
CA LEU A 1054 -10.45 14.51 68.15
C LEU A 1054 -8.97 14.23 67.93
N SER A 1055 -8.15 15.28 67.74
CA SER A 1055 -6.71 15.09 67.56
C SER A 1055 -6.02 14.62 68.84
N SER A 1056 -6.37 15.19 70.00
CA SER A 1056 -5.83 14.76 71.31
C SER A 1056 -6.23 13.33 71.65
N ALA A 1057 -7.47 12.90 71.33
CA ALA A 1057 -7.90 11.52 71.52
C ALA A 1057 -7.05 10.52 70.70
N LEU A 1058 -6.80 10.81 69.43
CA LEU A 1058 -5.92 9.97 68.59
C LEU A 1058 -4.47 9.97 69.07
N ILE A 1059 -3.93 11.09 69.55
CA ILE A 1059 -2.58 11.17 70.12
C ILE A 1059 -2.48 10.35 71.43
N ALA A 1060 -3.51 10.36 72.27
CA ALA A 1060 -3.58 9.53 73.47
C ALA A 1060 -3.60 8.03 73.13
N ILE A 1061 -4.43 7.62 72.15
CA ILE A 1061 -4.47 6.24 71.62
C ILE A 1061 -3.08 5.86 71.07
N ALA A 1062 -2.45 6.74 70.27
CA ALA A 1062 -1.12 6.51 69.72
C ALA A 1062 -0.07 6.24 70.81
N PHE A 1063 -0.10 7.05 71.88
CA PHE A 1063 0.83 6.96 73.00
C PHE A 1063 0.61 5.71 73.87
N VAL A 1064 -0.64 5.32 74.12
CA VAL A 1064 -0.98 4.06 74.81
C VAL A 1064 -0.52 2.85 73.99
N MET A 1065 -0.76 2.84 72.68
CA MET A 1065 -0.38 1.74 71.80
C MET A 1065 1.11 1.68 71.46
N ARG A 1066 1.93 2.70 71.78
CA ARG A 1066 3.32 2.80 71.28
C ARG A 1066 4.17 1.54 71.48
N LYS A 1067 3.99 0.83 72.60
CA LYS A 1067 4.70 -0.42 72.96
C LYS A 1067 4.09 -1.74 72.41
N LYS A 1068 2.94 -1.71 71.73
CA LYS A 1068 2.33 -2.92 71.11
C LYS A 1068 2.97 -3.25 69.75
N THR A 1069 2.85 -4.51 69.32
CA THR A 1069 3.33 -4.98 67.99
C THR A 1069 2.64 -4.24 66.84
N TRP A 1070 3.23 -4.30 65.66
CA TRP A 1070 2.67 -3.64 64.47
C TRP A 1070 1.31 -4.22 64.09
N GLU A 1071 1.09 -5.54 64.23
CA GLU A 1071 -0.21 -6.16 63.97
C GLU A 1071 -1.29 -5.57 64.87
N ASN A 1072 -1.04 -5.45 66.18
CA ASN A 1072 -2.00 -4.88 67.12
C ASN A 1072 -2.39 -3.43 66.75
N LYS A 1073 -1.42 -2.62 66.30
CA LYS A 1073 -1.67 -1.25 65.81
C LYS A 1073 -2.50 -1.24 64.54
N LEU A 1074 -2.21 -2.15 63.60
CA LEU A 1074 -2.96 -2.32 62.35
C LEU A 1074 -4.41 -2.77 62.64
N THR A 1075 -4.62 -3.74 63.52
CA THR A 1075 -5.94 -4.25 63.90
C THR A 1075 -6.80 -3.16 64.55
N LEU A 1076 -6.24 -2.31 65.41
CA LEU A 1076 -7.01 -1.17 65.96
C LEU A 1076 -7.32 -0.12 64.89
N LEU A 1077 -6.41 0.13 63.94
CA LEU A 1077 -6.66 1.04 62.82
C LEU A 1077 -7.80 0.52 61.93
N ILE A 1078 -7.79 -0.77 61.60
CA ILE A 1078 -8.88 -1.45 60.86
C ILE A 1078 -10.20 -1.40 61.65
N PHE A 1079 -10.18 -1.65 62.96
CA PHE A 1079 -11.37 -1.58 63.81
C PHE A 1079 -11.95 -0.16 63.90
N LEU A 1080 -11.10 0.87 63.97
CA LEU A 1080 -11.52 2.27 63.97
C LEU A 1080 -12.11 2.68 62.61
N ILE A 1081 -11.51 2.24 61.50
CA ILE A 1081 -12.09 2.40 60.15
C ILE A 1081 -13.45 1.70 60.06
N PHE A 1082 -13.59 0.49 60.61
CA PHE A 1082 -14.84 -0.28 60.59
C PHE A 1082 -15.97 0.44 61.36
N ILE A 1083 -15.67 1.01 62.53
CA ILE A 1083 -16.63 1.84 63.29
C ILE A 1083 -17.03 3.09 62.50
N LEU A 1084 -16.07 3.79 61.87
CA LEU A 1084 -16.36 4.96 61.03
C LEU A 1084 -17.19 4.59 59.80
N ALA A 1085 -16.94 3.43 59.18
CA ALA A 1085 -17.72 2.93 58.05
C ALA A 1085 -19.17 2.60 58.44
N ILE A 1086 -19.39 2.02 59.64
CA ILE A 1086 -20.75 1.81 60.17
C ILE A 1086 -21.45 3.15 60.43
N TYR A 1087 -20.81 4.11 61.08
CA TYR A 1087 -21.42 5.42 61.36
C TYR A 1087 -21.69 6.23 60.07
N SER A 1088 -20.90 6.02 59.03
CA SER A 1088 -21.09 6.61 57.69
C SER A 1088 -22.36 6.13 56.99
N LEU A 1089 -22.95 5.00 57.40
CA LEU A 1089 -24.26 4.55 56.90
C LEU A 1089 -25.42 5.39 57.44
N THR A 1090 -25.24 6.02 58.62
CA THR A 1090 -26.22 6.92 59.22
C THR A 1090 -25.98 8.38 58.89
N ASP A 1091 -24.72 8.84 58.87
CA ASP A 1091 -24.37 10.21 58.48
C ASP A 1091 -22.93 10.27 57.94
N ALA A 1092 -22.81 10.34 56.61
CA ALA A 1092 -21.51 10.33 55.94
C ALA A 1092 -20.75 11.66 56.10
N ASP A 1093 -21.44 12.79 56.14
CA ASP A 1093 -20.81 14.11 56.23
C ASP A 1093 -20.27 14.37 57.65
N LYS A 1094 -20.99 13.93 58.70
CA LYS A 1094 -20.47 13.91 60.09
C LYS A 1094 -19.21 13.08 60.23
N VAL A 1095 -19.10 11.94 59.52
CA VAL A 1095 -17.86 11.14 59.48
C VAL A 1095 -16.74 11.92 58.78
N LEU A 1096 -16.98 12.45 57.58
CA LEU A 1096 -15.91 13.07 56.78
C LEU A 1096 -15.40 14.39 57.39
N VAL A 1097 -16.28 15.25 57.89
CA VAL A 1097 -15.90 16.47 58.62
C VAL A 1097 -15.21 16.11 59.95
N GLY A 1098 -15.61 15.02 60.61
CA GLY A 1098 -14.92 14.47 61.78
C GLY A 1098 -13.47 14.03 61.47
N VAL A 1099 -13.26 13.30 60.38
CA VAL A 1099 -11.91 12.89 59.92
C VAL A 1099 -11.08 14.12 59.52
N TYR A 1100 -11.67 15.12 58.86
CA TYR A 1100 -10.98 16.39 58.57
C TYR A 1100 -10.56 17.13 59.85
N ALA A 1101 -11.43 17.20 60.87
CA ALA A 1101 -11.07 17.78 62.17
C ALA A 1101 -9.95 16.98 62.87
N ALA A 1102 -10.00 15.64 62.81
CA ALA A 1102 -9.00 14.76 63.40
C ALA A 1102 -7.62 14.76 62.69
N ARG A 1103 -7.47 15.43 61.54
CA ARG A 1103 -6.30 15.34 60.64
C ARG A 1103 -4.93 15.47 61.32
N PHE A 1104 -4.79 16.41 62.27
CA PHE A 1104 -3.52 16.61 62.98
C PHE A 1104 -3.20 15.45 63.92
N GLY A 1105 -4.20 14.88 64.59
CA GLY A 1105 -4.05 13.67 65.40
C GLY A 1105 -3.76 12.42 64.57
N ILE A 1106 -4.33 12.29 63.37
CA ILE A 1106 -4.03 11.19 62.43
C ILE A 1106 -2.54 11.25 62.03
N VAL A 1107 -2.07 12.41 61.57
CA VAL A 1107 -0.67 12.61 61.18
C VAL A 1107 0.28 12.42 62.37
N ALA A 1108 -0.07 12.93 63.55
CA ALA A 1108 0.72 12.76 64.77
C ALA A 1108 0.77 11.29 65.24
N MET A 1109 -0.35 10.55 65.18
CA MET A 1109 -0.42 9.12 65.52
C MET A 1109 0.51 8.29 64.64
N LEU A 1110 0.39 8.45 63.31
CA LEU A 1110 1.23 7.74 62.34
C LEU A 1110 2.70 8.11 62.53
N SER A 1111 3.02 9.39 62.66
CA SER A 1111 4.40 9.87 62.89
C SER A 1111 5.00 9.30 64.18
N LEU A 1112 4.24 9.28 65.27
CA LEU A 1112 4.68 8.75 66.57
C LEU A 1112 4.91 7.24 66.53
N TRP A 1113 4.07 6.48 65.80
CA TRP A 1113 4.29 5.04 65.60
C TRP A 1113 5.48 4.74 64.69
N ILE A 1114 5.69 5.50 63.62
CA ILE A 1114 6.85 5.37 62.71
C ILE A 1114 8.15 5.69 63.47
N LEU A 1115 8.19 6.80 64.21
CA LEU A 1115 9.34 7.16 65.07
C LEU A 1115 9.66 6.07 66.09
N TYR A 1116 8.65 5.47 66.73
CA TYR A 1116 8.86 4.38 67.69
C TYR A 1116 9.34 3.08 67.03
N ALA A 1117 8.93 2.79 65.79
CA ALA A 1117 9.43 1.64 65.02
C ALA A 1117 10.92 1.81 64.65
N PHE A 1118 11.32 3.00 64.15
CA PHE A 1118 12.73 3.32 63.91
C PHE A 1118 13.58 3.35 65.18
N ALA A 1119 13.02 3.79 66.32
CA ALA A 1119 13.69 3.70 67.62
C ALA A 1119 13.92 2.24 68.06
N GLY A 1120 12.93 1.36 67.86
CA GLY A 1120 13.07 -0.08 68.11
C GLY A 1120 14.17 -0.73 67.28
N LEU A 1121 14.23 -0.41 65.98
CA LEU A 1121 15.30 -0.87 65.08
C LEU A 1121 16.70 -0.40 65.49
N ARG A 1122 16.82 0.79 66.11
CA ARG A 1122 18.11 1.31 66.64
C ARG A 1122 18.49 0.73 68.02
N ALA A 1123 17.55 0.18 68.78
CA ALA A 1123 17.83 -0.41 70.09
C ALA A 1123 18.46 -1.82 70.01
N GLY A 1124 18.37 -2.50 68.85
CA GLY A 1124 18.75 -3.91 68.70
C GLY A 1124 20.20 -4.24 68.36
N LYS A 1125 21.16 -3.28 68.37
CA LYS A 1125 22.53 -3.56 67.84
C LYS A 1125 23.71 -2.86 68.54
N LYS A 1126 23.86 -3.09 69.84
CA LYS A 1126 25.14 -3.18 70.59
C LYS A 1126 24.96 -4.32 71.61
N LEU A 1127 25.48 -5.54 71.47
CA LEU A 1127 26.81 -6.04 71.04
C LEU A 1127 27.88 -5.87 72.13
N SER A 1128 28.23 -7.01 72.75
CA SER A 1128 29.50 -7.27 73.43
C SER A 1128 29.83 -8.76 73.28
N SER A 1129 31.02 -9.07 72.80
CA SER A 1129 31.74 -10.29 73.19
C SER A 1129 32.10 -10.17 74.70
N ASP A 1130 32.42 -11.20 75.48
CA ASP A 1130 33.47 -12.23 75.39
C ASP A 1130 33.25 -13.21 76.58
N ALA A 1131 33.83 -14.42 76.71
CA ALA A 1131 34.54 -15.33 75.81
C ALA A 1131 34.82 -16.67 76.58
N VAL A 1132 35.83 -17.42 76.12
CA VAL A 1132 36.69 -18.35 76.90
C VAL A 1132 36.28 -19.85 76.97
N ILE A 1133 37.26 -20.71 76.65
CA ILE A 1133 37.48 -22.14 77.04
C ILE A 1133 36.75 -23.31 76.32
N GLN A 1134 37.61 -24.12 75.64
CA GLN A 1134 37.70 -25.60 75.57
C GLN A 1134 36.61 -26.53 74.97
N HIS A 1135 36.97 -27.10 73.81
CA HIS A 1135 37.18 -28.54 73.55
C HIS A 1135 36.08 -29.64 73.81
N ARG A 1136 35.67 -30.25 72.66
CA ARG A 1136 35.83 -31.68 72.26
C ARG A 1136 34.61 -32.64 72.35
N SER A 1137 34.43 -33.45 71.27
CA SER A 1137 33.51 -34.61 71.05
C SER A 1137 32.00 -34.34 71.13
N ASN A 1138 31.09 -34.97 70.37
CA ASN A 1138 31.15 -35.95 69.24
C ASN A 1138 29.88 -35.74 68.35
N ILE A 1139 29.85 -36.03 67.04
CA ILE A 1139 29.37 -37.29 66.37
C ILE A 1139 28.02 -37.77 66.95
N ASP A 1140 26.89 -37.95 66.25
CA ASP A 1140 26.54 -38.12 64.80
C ASP A 1140 25.20 -37.39 64.46
N GLY A 1141 24.66 -37.31 63.22
CA GLY A 1141 25.11 -37.78 61.89
C GLY A 1141 23.99 -37.73 60.81
N GLY A 1142 24.37 -37.63 59.52
CA GLY A 1142 23.50 -37.80 58.33
C GLY A 1142 22.55 -36.62 57.94
N GLY A 1143 22.33 -36.27 56.66
CA GLY A 1143 22.94 -36.72 55.40
C GLY A 1143 22.34 -36.00 54.18
N HIS A 1144 23.13 -35.73 53.13
CA HIS A 1144 22.69 -35.02 51.89
C HIS A 1144 22.50 -35.97 50.69
N SER A 1145 21.61 -35.59 49.76
CA SER A 1145 21.57 -35.86 48.28
C SER A 1145 20.09 -35.89 47.80
N ALA A 1146 19.72 -35.67 46.53
CA ALA A 1146 20.46 -35.30 45.31
C ALA A 1146 19.65 -34.26 44.49
N ALA A 1147 20.19 -33.81 43.35
CA ALA A 1147 19.47 -32.96 42.38
C ALA A 1147 18.67 -33.78 41.35
N VAL A 1148 17.73 -33.15 40.63
CA VAL A 1148 17.39 -33.46 39.22
C VAL A 1148 16.55 -32.32 38.59
N ILE A 1149 16.60 -32.19 37.26
CA ILE A 1149 15.98 -31.14 36.43
C ILE A 1149 14.70 -31.66 35.75
N PRO A 1150 13.63 -30.85 35.61
CA PRO A 1150 12.57 -31.07 34.62
C PRO A 1150 12.68 -30.11 33.41
N PRO A 1151 12.48 -30.59 32.15
CA PRO A 1151 12.47 -29.76 30.93
C PRO A 1151 11.05 -29.31 30.51
N PRO A 1152 10.92 -28.37 29.55
CA PRO A 1152 9.63 -27.91 29.03
C PRO A 1152 9.14 -28.67 27.79
N GLY A 1153 7.81 -28.82 27.66
CA GLY A 1153 7.05 -29.13 26.44
C GLY A 1153 5.68 -28.44 26.54
N ILE A 1154 5.07 -27.82 25.51
CA ILE A 1154 4.86 -28.16 24.08
C ILE A 1154 3.62 -29.05 23.90
N PHE A 1155 2.49 -28.39 23.58
CA PHE A 1155 1.25 -28.91 22.97
C PHE A 1155 0.47 -29.95 23.83
N ASP A 1156 -0.82 -30.26 23.63
CA ASP A 1156 -1.63 -30.15 22.41
C ASP A 1156 -3.16 -29.91 22.66
N GLU A 1157 -3.93 -29.96 21.56
CA GLU A 1157 -5.39 -29.98 21.38
C GLU A 1157 -6.29 -30.55 22.51
N PHE A 1158 -7.52 -30.02 22.62
CA PHE A 1158 -8.71 -30.82 22.97
C PHE A 1158 -10.03 -30.16 22.53
N MET A 1159 -10.69 -30.69 21.48
CA MET A 1159 -12.13 -30.47 21.22
C MET A 1159 -12.68 -31.41 20.11
N GLN A 1160 -12.96 -32.69 20.42
CA GLN A 1160 -13.98 -33.44 19.67
C GLN A 1160 -14.61 -34.63 20.42
N ASN A 1161 -15.89 -34.87 20.08
CA ASN A 1161 -16.69 -36.10 20.23
C ASN A 1161 -16.86 -36.74 21.62
N GLN A 1162 -18.00 -36.40 22.22
CA GLN A 1162 -18.79 -37.40 22.97
C GLN A 1162 -19.23 -38.55 22.04
N SER A 1163 -19.24 -39.78 22.53
CA SER A 1163 -20.05 -40.87 21.94
C SER A 1163 -20.31 -42.02 22.93
N GLY A 1164 -21.41 -41.91 23.68
CA GLY A 1164 -22.24 -43.03 24.15
C GLY A 1164 -21.67 -44.06 25.14
N LYS A 1165 -22.19 -44.05 26.38
CA LYS A 1165 -22.76 -45.23 27.07
C LYS A 1165 -23.38 -44.92 28.44
N LYS A 1166 -24.59 -44.38 28.45
CA LYS A 1166 -25.80 -45.04 29.00
C LYS A 1166 -27.04 -44.21 28.69
#